data_AF-A0A947CTW0-F1
#
_entry.id   AF-A0A947CTW0-F1
#
_cell.length_a   1.000
_cell.length_b   1.000
_cell.length_c   1.000
_cell.angle_alpha   90.00
_cell.angle_beta   90.00
_cell.angle_gamma   90.00
#
_symmetry.space_group_name_H-M   'P 1'
#
loop_
_entity.id
_entity.type
_entity.pdbx_description
1 polymer ?
#
loop_
_entity_poly.entity_id
_entity_poly.type
_entity_poly.pdbx_seq_one_letter_code
_entity_poly.pdbx_strand_id
1 'polypeptide(L)'
;MPAIDARTLVDLGWSVISARLARRCATERGAEVADGLTPELELGAAQLQISAISEIVLLREDDVDLGFGGISDVESAVLRAAKGGVLSDDELVAVAASARGYGRLWKIIGAHREQAPVLAELASDLADMREVYQPIGKAYRDDGRLADHASDSLGALRREVLRLTDRLRARMDSIVGEMEEHLQDSYFTERGERFVVPVKVSSRSRVAGIVHGTSQSGQTVFVEPSEIVDIGNQVKLAQCAVADEEERIRAFLSRSVADHEGELIAAGDATTYVDLVNAGARLAVETEGSAPILGASDLSLKSARHPHLVLADKPCVANDIEIASGQVLVVSGPNAGGKTVALKTAGLAALMARAGLFVLAEPGSQVPYFEGVLTDVGDSQSLENDLSTFTGHLRNLEAFLARSSAATLLLIDEIAVGTEPEQGAALAQAVLEALAERGTTAIVTTHYERLKELASSDQRFKNASVGYDMAAMRPTFELHTGVPGSSGALIVARVLGLDASVVERAERLLGDQRARVEELLMEVSTERDRLAAERQRLEQATRDAERERARAELARKQAKEAIERAHEREHGEAVAALREARIELDEARRRAKKKGVDLRKVDKAVDAAAAKTRAHAPARSQGSEPLSPDKVVVGARVHVPRLGQDGEVIGEPERGTVLVRVGILKTTVRVDELERAQSGGGAKAGRSAKSKQKRAESRMRDAAKEGRSAGATLDLRGARVDEALDAVDRFIDDSLLAEQPEIYIVHGHGTGALRKAVRSHVRAHKCVSSFRPGERNEGGDGVTVAVLDV
;
A
#
# COMPACT_ATOMS: atom_id res chain seq x y z
N MET A 1 6.49 3.00 37.00
CA MET A 1 5.22 2.27 36.75
C MET A 1 5.11 2.06 35.26
N PRO A 2 4.43 1.00 34.77
CA PRO A 2 4.29 0.79 33.33
C PRO A 2 3.56 1.98 32.68
N ALA A 3 3.93 2.25 31.44
CA ALA A 3 3.38 3.37 30.66
C ALA A 3 1.93 3.08 30.23
N ILE A 4 1.60 1.80 30.00
CA ILE A 4 0.27 1.31 29.65
C ILE A 4 -0.19 0.31 30.70
N ASP A 5 -1.43 0.42 31.16
CA ASP A 5 -1.99 -0.57 32.09
C ASP A 5 -2.34 -1.87 31.37
N ALA A 6 -2.09 -3.01 32.02
CA ALA A 6 -2.55 -4.32 31.56
C ALA A 6 -4.09 -4.34 31.36
N ARG A 7 -4.83 -3.60 32.21
CA ARG A 7 -6.27 -3.37 32.03
C ARG A 7 -6.57 -2.73 30.68
N THR A 8 -5.85 -1.68 30.27
CA THR A 8 -6.07 -0.99 29.00
C THR A 8 -5.81 -1.87 27.78
N LEU A 9 -4.83 -2.77 27.85
CA LEU A 9 -4.63 -3.79 26.81
C LEU A 9 -5.83 -4.75 26.69
N VAL A 10 -6.45 -5.13 27.82
CA VAL A 10 -7.64 -5.99 27.86
C VAL A 10 -8.91 -5.24 27.41
N ASP A 11 -9.17 -4.08 27.99
CA ASP A 11 -10.34 -3.23 27.70
C ASP A 11 -10.41 -2.87 26.20
N LEU A 12 -9.27 -2.52 25.59
CA LEU A 12 -9.19 -2.25 24.14
C LEU A 12 -9.09 -3.52 23.30
N GLY A 13 -8.69 -4.66 23.88
CA GLY A 13 -8.55 -5.96 23.22
C GLY A 13 -7.30 -6.07 22.33
N TRP A 14 -6.19 -5.48 22.77
CA TRP A 14 -4.90 -5.40 22.06
C TRP A 14 -4.38 -6.74 21.52
N SER A 15 -4.63 -7.85 22.24
CA SER A 15 -4.25 -9.19 21.82
C SER A 15 -4.85 -9.64 20.48
N VAL A 16 -5.96 -9.02 20.03
CA VAL A 16 -6.51 -9.24 18.69
C VAL A 16 -5.62 -8.64 17.61
N ILE A 17 -4.93 -7.52 17.90
CA ILE A 17 -3.99 -6.88 16.97
C ILE A 17 -2.68 -7.67 16.92
N SER A 18 -2.10 -8.02 18.07
CA SER A 18 -0.83 -8.76 18.15
C SER A 18 -0.93 -10.15 17.50
N ALA A 19 -1.98 -10.93 17.82
CA ALA A 19 -2.22 -12.24 17.20
C ALA A 19 -2.53 -12.16 15.69
N ARG A 20 -2.99 -10.99 15.19
CA ARG A 20 -3.16 -10.74 13.75
C ARG A 20 -1.84 -10.36 13.08
N LEU A 21 -0.96 -9.64 13.76
CA LEU A 21 0.40 -9.35 13.29
C LEU A 21 1.24 -10.64 13.23
N ALA A 22 1.19 -11.48 14.26
CA ALA A 22 1.88 -12.77 14.34
C ALA A 22 1.59 -13.68 13.14
N ARG A 23 0.31 -13.80 12.75
CA ARG A 23 -0.11 -14.58 11.57
C ARG A 23 0.41 -14.06 10.21
N ARG A 24 1.02 -12.88 10.16
CA ARG A 24 1.59 -12.27 8.94
C ARG A 24 3.11 -12.30 8.91
N CYS A 25 3.75 -12.69 10.00
CA CYS A 25 5.18 -12.98 10.06
C CYS A 25 5.49 -14.21 9.18
N ALA A 26 6.71 -14.26 8.64
CA ALA A 26 7.20 -15.36 7.82
C ALA A 26 8.06 -16.36 8.61
N THR A 27 8.50 -15.98 9.82
CA THR A 27 9.34 -16.77 10.72
C THR A 27 8.61 -17.05 12.05
N GLU A 28 8.96 -18.16 12.71
CA GLU A 28 8.40 -18.56 14.00
C GLU A 28 8.73 -17.54 15.10
N ARG A 29 10.02 -17.18 15.25
CA ARG A 29 10.50 -16.16 16.19
C ARG A 29 9.87 -14.78 15.95
N GLY A 30 9.68 -14.40 14.68
CA GLY A 30 8.94 -13.18 14.32
C GLY A 30 7.47 -13.23 14.77
N ALA A 31 6.80 -14.37 14.60
CA ALA A 31 5.43 -14.58 15.06
C ALA A 31 5.30 -14.53 16.59
N GLU A 32 6.24 -15.12 17.34
CA GLU A 32 6.27 -15.06 18.80
C GLU A 32 6.44 -13.62 19.33
N VAL A 33 7.42 -12.88 18.78
CA VAL A 33 7.64 -11.46 19.12
C VAL A 33 6.43 -10.60 18.76
N ALA A 34 5.78 -10.88 17.62
CA ALA A 34 4.59 -10.16 17.18
C ALA A 34 3.34 -10.47 18.04
N ASP A 35 3.17 -11.69 18.56
CA ASP A 35 2.05 -12.06 19.44
C ASP A 35 2.21 -11.43 20.83
N GLY A 36 3.45 -11.39 21.33
CA GLY A 36 3.86 -10.72 22.58
C GLY A 36 4.09 -9.21 22.48
N LEU A 37 3.83 -8.57 21.33
CA LEU A 37 4.15 -7.17 21.08
C LEU A 37 3.46 -6.22 22.08
N THR A 38 4.24 -5.43 22.83
CA THR A 38 3.74 -4.40 23.75
C THR A 38 3.87 -2.99 23.14
N PRO A 39 2.88 -2.09 23.35
CA PRO A 39 2.94 -0.69 22.88
C PRO A 39 3.83 0.20 23.77
N GLU A 40 5.02 -0.28 24.11
CA GLU A 40 5.97 0.38 25.02
C GLU A 40 7.20 0.99 24.33
N LEU A 41 7.24 1.03 22.99
CA LEU A 41 8.32 1.69 22.25
C LEU A 41 8.36 3.19 22.56
N GLU A 42 9.56 3.72 22.79
CA GLU A 42 9.82 5.16 22.82
C GLU A 42 9.50 5.80 21.47
N LEU A 43 9.19 7.11 21.47
CA LEU A 43 8.78 7.86 20.27
C LEU A 43 9.71 7.63 19.06
N GLY A 44 11.03 7.70 19.27
CA GLY A 44 12.01 7.48 18.19
C GLY A 44 11.99 6.05 17.63
N ALA A 45 11.83 5.04 18.47
CA ALA A 45 11.73 3.65 18.04
C ALA A 45 10.41 3.37 17.30
N ALA A 46 9.29 3.91 17.79
CA ALA A 46 8.01 3.83 17.10
C ALA A 46 8.03 4.53 15.73
N GLN A 47 8.67 5.71 15.63
CA GLN A 47 8.87 6.42 14.36
C GLN A 47 9.78 5.65 13.39
N LEU A 48 10.88 5.07 13.88
CA LEU A 48 11.77 4.22 13.09
C LEU A 48 11.02 3.02 12.49
N GLN A 49 10.21 2.34 13.32
CA GLN A 49 9.43 1.17 12.91
C GLN A 49 8.33 1.53 11.89
N ILE A 50 7.60 2.63 12.11
CA ILE A 50 6.62 3.16 11.12
C ILE A 50 7.33 3.52 9.80
N SER A 51 8.54 4.07 9.86
CA SER A 51 9.34 4.41 8.67
C SER A 51 9.74 3.14 7.90
N ALA A 52 10.26 2.12 8.58
CA ALA A 52 10.60 0.84 7.98
C ALA A 52 9.39 0.10 7.38
N ILE A 53 8.23 0.13 8.05
CA ILE A 53 6.96 -0.37 7.48
C ILE A 53 6.62 0.39 6.20
N SER A 54 6.74 1.73 6.19
CA SER A 54 6.46 2.56 5.01
C SER A 54 7.36 2.21 3.83
N GLU A 55 8.65 2.00 4.07
CA GLU A 55 9.61 1.56 3.04
C GLU A 55 9.23 0.18 2.48
N ILE A 56 8.83 -0.78 3.32
CA ILE A 56 8.39 -2.11 2.85
C ILE A 56 7.06 -2.02 2.07
N VAL A 57 6.14 -1.14 2.45
CA VAL A 57 4.92 -0.90 1.65
C VAL A 57 5.28 -0.41 0.24
N LEU A 58 6.21 0.54 0.12
CA LEU A 58 6.70 1.02 -1.18
C LEU A 58 7.40 -0.08 -1.99
N LEU A 59 8.28 -0.86 -1.37
CA LEU A 59 8.92 -2.01 -2.03
C LEU A 59 7.90 -3.04 -2.55
N ARG A 60 6.78 -3.22 -1.84
CA ARG A 60 5.68 -4.10 -2.26
C ARG A 60 4.87 -3.54 -3.43
N GLU A 61 4.77 -2.22 -3.59
CA GLU A 61 4.18 -1.61 -4.79
C GLU A 61 5.04 -1.83 -6.04
N ASP A 62 6.37 -1.96 -5.86
CA ASP A 62 7.35 -2.33 -6.89
C ASP A 62 7.51 -3.88 -7.06
N ASP A 63 6.57 -4.70 -6.56
CA ASP A 63 6.55 -6.18 -6.62
C ASP A 63 7.77 -6.88 -5.96
N VAL A 64 8.45 -6.22 -5.00
CA VAL A 64 9.60 -6.80 -4.27
C VAL A 64 9.12 -7.67 -3.09
N ASP A 65 9.54 -8.95 -3.09
CA ASP A 65 9.40 -9.85 -1.93
C ASP A 65 10.75 -10.07 -1.23
N LEU A 66 10.76 -9.99 0.10
CA LEU A 66 11.97 -10.08 0.94
C LEU A 66 12.49 -11.51 1.13
N GLY A 67 11.69 -12.54 0.80
CA GLY A 67 12.23 -13.89 0.51
C GLY A 67 12.71 -14.73 1.70
N PHE A 68 12.02 -14.63 2.86
CA PHE A 68 12.30 -15.32 4.14
C PHE A 68 12.33 -16.88 4.12
N GLY A 69 12.08 -17.53 2.97
CA GLY A 69 11.88 -18.99 2.92
C GLY A 69 13.04 -19.83 3.47
N GLY A 70 12.73 -20.84 4.27
CA GLY A 70 13.74 -21.75 4.85
C GLY A 70 14.55 -21.15 6.01
N ILE A 71 14.11 -20.02 6.58
CA ILE A 71 14.59 -19.54 7.87
C ILE A 71 13.76 -20.19 8.97
N SER A 72 14.43 -20.88 9.89
CA SER A 72 13.88 -21.41 11.14
C SER A 72 14.64 -20.83 12.33
N ASP A 73 14.08 -20.92 13.54
CA ASP A 73 14.87 -20.69 14.75
C ASP A 73 15.95 -21.78 14.88
N VAL A 74 17.17 -21.33 15.15
CA VAL A 74 18.37 -22.17 15.34
C VAL A 74 19.21 -21.69 16.53
N GLU A 75 18.75 -20.69 17.30
CA GLU A 75 19.50 -20.09 18.41
C GLU A 75 19.98 -21.16 19.41
N SER A 76 19.08 -22.03 19.85
CA SER A 76 19.39 -23.14 20.78
C SER A 76 20.46 -24.09 20.24
N ALA A 77 20.44 -24.39 18.94
CA ALA A 77 21.45 -25.23 18.29
C ALA A 77 22.81 -24.52 18.22
N VAL A 78 22.84 -23.27 17.76
CA VAL A 78 24.06 -22.44 17.68
C VAL A 78 24.72 -22.30 19.05
N LEU A 79 23.95 -21.93 20.09
CA LEU A 79 24.44 -21.79 21.47
C LEU A 79 24.93 -23.13 22.07
N ARG A 80 24.43 -24.27 21.60
CA ARG A 80 24.91 -25.60 22.03
C ARG A 80 26.21 -25.99 21.30
N ALA A 81 26.34 -25.66 20.02
CA ALA A 81 27.57 -25.84 19.25
C ALA A 81 28.72 -25.00 19.84
N ALA A 82 28.44 -23.73 20.18
CA ALA A 82 29.39 -22.83 20.87
C ALA A 82 29.93 -23.41 22.19
N LYS A 83 29.09 -24.14 22.93
CA LYS A 83 29.48 -24.87 24.17
C LYS A 83 30.20 -26.19 23.91
N GLY A 84 30.58 -26.48 22.67
CA GLY A 84 31.29 -27.70 22.26
C GLY A 84 30.39 -28.91 22.03
N GLY A 85 29.07 -28.73 21.94
CA GLY A 85 28.14 -29.81 21.57
C GLY A 85 28.20 -30.16 20.09
N VAL A 86 27.94 -31.42 19.77
CA VAL A 86 27.75 -31.88 18.39
C VAL A 86 26.27 -31.75 18.01
N LEU A 87 26.00 -31.18 16.84
CA LEU A 87 24.66 -31.02 16.29
C LEU A 87 24.22 -32.25 15.50
N SER A 88 22.90 -32.48 15.45
CA SER A 88 22.29 -33.51 14.61
C SER A 88 22.34 -33.13 13.13
N ASP A 89 22.07 -34.10 12.26
CA ASP A 89 21.97 -33.86 10.82
C ASP A 89 20.85 -32.85 10.49
N ASP A 90 19.68 -32.97 11.13
CA ASP A 90 18.54 -32.05 10.96
C ASP A 90 18.88 -30.61 11.41
N GLU A 91 19.59 -30.46 12.53
CA GLU A 91 20.01 -29.15 13.06
C GLU A 91 21.05 -28.48 12.16
N LEU A 92 22.02 -29.24 11.64
CA LEU A 92 23.01 -28.72 10.69
C LEU A 92 22.35 -28.26 9.39
N VAL A 93 21.41 -29.05 8.86
CA VAL A 93 20.62 -28.67 7.68
C VAL A 93 19.77 -27.43 7.94
N ALA A 94 19.14 -27.32 9.12
CA ALA A 94 18.38 -26.13 9.53
C ALA A 94 19.28 -24.87 9.63
N VAL A 95 20.44 -24.96 10.29
CA VAL A 95 21.42 -23.86 10.37
C VAL A 95 21.86 -23.42 8.97
N ALA A 96 22.15 -24.37 8.07
CA ALA A 96 22.52 -24.05 6.69
C ALA A 96 21.38 -23.42 5.88
N ALA A 97 20.12 -23.81 6.14
CA ALA A 97 18.94 -23.22 5.51
C ALA A 97 18.72 -21.77 6.00
N SER A 98 18.74 -21.54 7.32
CA SER A 98 18.63 -20.22 7.93
C SER A 98 19.76 -19.27 7.50
N ALA A 99 21.02 -19.71 7.57
CA ALA A 99 22.17 -18.94 7.10
C ALA A 99 22.05 -18.54 5.61
N ARG A 100 21.59 -19.47 4.76
CA ARG A 100 21.30 -19.16 3.35
C ARG A 100 20.10 -18.21 3.20
N GLY A 101 19.14 -18.25 4.11
CA GLY A 101 18.02 -17.31 4.20
C GLY A 101 18.49 -15.89 4.52
N TYR A 102 19.27 -15.72 5.59
CA TYR A 102 19.86 -14.44 6.00
C TYR A 102 20.66 -13.80 4.86
N GLY A 103 21.52 -14.56 4.18
CA GLY A 103 22.30 -14.07 3.05
C GLY A 103 21.46 -13.67 1.81
N ARG A 104 20.27 -14.25 1.60
CA ARG A 104 19.34 -13.79 0.56
C ARG A 104 18.62 -12.51 0.97
N LEU A 105 18.13 -12.44 2.21
CA LEU A 105 17.45 -11.27 2.76
C LEU A 105 18.38 -10.04 2.73
N TRP A 106 19.62 -10.21 3.21
CA TRP A 106 20.70 -9.22 3.10
C TRP A 106 20.89 -8.72 1.67
N LYS A 107 21.00 -9.64 0.70
CA LYS A 107 21.22 -9.29 -0.71
C LYS A 107 20.05 -8.52 -1.32
N ILE A 108 18.81 -8.87 -0.97
CA ILE A 108 17.61 -8.16 -1.44
C ILE A 108 17.59 -6.76 -0.84
N ILE A 109 17.67 -6.63 0.48
CA ILE A 109 17.64 -5.31 1.15
C ILE A 109 18.81 -4.44 0.70
N GLY A 110 20.01 -5.01 0.54
CA GLY A 110 21.18 -4.31 0.03
C GLY A 110 21.02 -3.79 -1.41
N ALA A 111 20.28 -4.50 -2.27
CA ALA A 111 19.96 -4.03 -3.63
C ALA A 111 18.97 -2.86 -3.65
N HIS A 112 18.16 -2.71 -2.58
CA HIS A 112 17.14 -1.68 -2.44
C HIS A 112 17.50 -0.60 -1.40
N ARG A 113 18.74 -0.55 -0.89
CA ARG A 113 19.19 0.38 0.17
C ARG A 113 18.93 1.87 -0.13
N GLU A 114 18.93 2.29 -1.39
CA GLU A 114 18.61 3.68 -1.76
C GLU A 114 17.11 4.00 -1.66
N GLN A 115 16.24 2.99 -1.82
CA GLN A 115 14.77 3.12 -1.71
C GLN A 115 14.28 2.85 -0.28
N ALA A 116 14.97 1.97 0.46
CA ALA A 116 14.62 1.53 1.80
C ALA A 116 15.82 1.64 2.77
N PRO A 117 16.30 2.87 3.07
CA PRO A 117 17.47 3.09 3.93
C PRO A 117 17.24 2.68 5.39
N VAL A 118 16.06 2.90 5.97
CA VAL A 118 15.77 2.54 7.37
C VAL A 118 15.69 1.02 7.53
N LEU A 119 15.08 0.32 6.56
CA LEU A 119 15.10 -1.14 6.48
C LEU A 119 16.52 -1.68 6.36
N ALA A 120 17.37 -1.01 5.57
CA ALA A 120 18.78 -1.39 5.41
C ALA A 120 19.68 -1.05 6.61
N GLU A 121 19.18 -0.25 7.57
CA GLU A 121 19.78 -0.01 8.89
C GLU A 121 19.32 -1.08 9.89
N LEU A 122 18.02 -1.41 9.94
CA LEU A 122 17.49 -2.54 10.73
C LEU A 122 18.09 -3.89 10.32
N ALA A 123 18.44 -4.05 9.05
CA ALA A 123 19.09 -5.23 8.49
C ALA A 123 20.63 -5.20 8.55
N SER A 124 21.24 -4.27 9.29
CA SER A 124 22.69 -4.03 9.25
C SER A 124 23.55 -5.20 9.76
N ASP A 125 23.04 -6.01 10.69
CA ASP A 125 23.69 -7.22 11.19
C ASP A 125 23.48 -8.46 10.28
N LEU A 126 22.67 -8.34 9.22
CA LEU A 126 22.62 -9.38 8.18
C LEU A 126 23.88 -9.30 7.31
N ALA A 127 24.45 -10.47 6.99
CA ALA A 127 25.62 -10.58 6.13
C ALA A 127 25.56 -11.82 5.22
N ASP A 128 26.58 -11.96 4.37
CA ASP A 128 26.71 -13.07 3.44
C ASP A 128 27.25 -14.33 4.11
N MET A 129 26.36 -15.13 4.71
CA MET A 129 26.70 -16.34 5.50
C MET A 129 27.20 -17.54 4.65
N ARG A 130 27.86 -17.28 3.51
CA ARG A 130 28.42 -18.30 2.62
C ARG A 130 29.39 -19.24 3.32
N GLU A 131 30.15 -18.76 4.29
CA GLU A 131 31.14 -19.54 5.03
C GLU A 131 30.47 -20.59 5.95
N VAL A 132 29.26 -20.32 6.43
CA VAL A 132 28.45 -21.28 7.21
C VAL A 132 27.69 -22.25 6.31
N TYR A 133 26.91 -21.76 5.34
CA TYR A 133 25.98 -22.65 4.62
C TYR A 133 26.62 -23.49 3.51
N GLN A 134 27.78 -23.09 2.96
CA GLN A 134 28.41 -23.87 1.89
C GLN A 134 29.08 -25.16 2.34
N PRO A 135 29.86 -25.21 3.45
CA PRO A 135 30.44 -26.45 3.94
C PRO A 135 29.38 -27.50 4.26
N ILE A 136 28.35 -27.09 5.02
CA ILE A 136 27.22 -27.97 5.37
C ILE A 136 26.45 -28.38 4.11
N GLY A 137 26.09 -27.44 3.23
CA GLY A 137 25.37 -27.72 1.99
C GLY A 137 26.12 -28.60 0.97
N LYS A 138 27.44 -28.81 1.13
CA LYS A 138 28.23 -29.78 0.35
C LYS A 138 28.36 -31.14 1.05
N ALA A 139 28.19 -31.18 2.38
CA ALA A 139 28.26 -32.41 3.15
C ALA A 139 26.93 -33.19 3.14
N TYR A 140 25.79 -32.54 2.91
CA TYR A 140 24.47 -33.15 2.95
C TYR A 140 23.84 -33.32 1.56
N ARG A 141 23.03 -34.38 1.42
CA ARG A 141 22.13 -34.63 0.28
C ARG A 141 20.78 -33.93 0.49
N ASP A 142 19.98 -33.85 -0.58
CA ASP A 142 18.61 -33.32 -0.55
C ASP A 142 17.66 -34.09 0.40
N ASP A 143 18.00 -35.33 0.78
CA ASP A 143 17.27 -36.16 1.75
C ASP A 143 17.69 -35.91 3.23
N GLY A 144 18.51 -34.89 3.48
CA GLY A 144 19.00 -34.53 4.81
C GLY A 144 20.13 -35.43 5.34
N ARG A 145 20.64 -36.39 4.56
CA ARG A 145 21.70 -37.32 5.01
C ARG A 145 23.07 -36.93 4.52
N LEU A 146 24.10 -37.21 5.32
CA LEU A 146 25.51 -37.04 4.91
C LEU A 146 25.79 -37.77 3.58
N ALA A 147 26.32 -37.03 2.61
CA ALA A 147 26.67 -37.51 1.28
C ALA A 147 27.94 -38.38 1.31
N ASP A 148 28.08 -39.30 0.37
CA ASP A 148 29.27 -40.18 0.30
C ASP A 148 30.56 -39.42 -0.05
N HIS A 149 30.44 -38.15 -0.45
CA HIS A 149 31.53 -37.21 -0.73
C HIS A 149 31.70 -36.13 0.35
N ALA A 150 30.99 -36.21 1.49
CA ALA A 150 31.19 -35.33 2.64
C ALA A 150 32.61 -35.47 3.24
N SER A 151 33.26 -36.61 2.99
CA SER A 151 34.65 -36.90 3.30
C SER A 151 35.15 -38.03 2.38
N ASP A 152 36.43 -37.99 1.99
CA ASP A 152 37.06 -39.00 1.12
C ASP A 152 36.98 -40.42 1.73
N SER A 153 37.06 -40.53 3.06
CA SER A 153 36.95 -41.79 3.81
C SER A 153 35.52 -42.32 3.88
N LEU A 154 34.50 -41.46 4.04
CA LEU A 154 33.13 -41.90 4.30
C LEU A 154 32.57 -42.76 3.16
N GLY A 155 32.73 -42.31 1.90
CA GLY A 155 32.32 -43.08 0.74
C GLY A 155 33.09 -44.39 0.57
N ALA A 156 34.35 -44.45 0.98
CA ALA A 156 35.14 -45.69 0.96
C ALA A 156 34.66 -46.70 2.02
N LEU A 157 34.41 -46.23 3.25
CA LEU A 157 33.90 -47.05 4.36
C LEU A 157 32.50 -47.59 4.06
N ARG A 158 31.59 -46.78 3.52
CA ARG A 158 30.24 -47.23 3.12
C ARG A 158 30.29 -48.29 2.00
N ARG A 159 31.19 -48.14 1.02
CA ARG A 159 31.42 -49.19 -0.01
C ARG A 159 31.99 -50.47 0.58
N GLU A 160 32.86 -50.38 1.59
CA GLU A 160 33.41 -51.55 2.29
C GLU A 160 32.34 -52.29 3.09
N VAL A 161 31.47 -51.58 3.81
CA VAL A 161 30.29 -52.18 4.48
C VAL A 161 29.42 -52.94 3.48
N LEU A 162 29.11 -52.34 2.32
CA LEU A 162 28.33 -52.99 1.27
C LEU A 162 29.03 -54.26 0.76
N ARG A 163 30.31 -54.16 0.40
CA ARG A 163 31.13 -55.28 -0.11
C ARG A 163 31.22 -56.45 0.87
N LEU A 164 31.39 -56.17 2.16
CA LEU A 164 31.43 -57.18 3.21
C LEU A 164 30.05 -57.80 3.47
N THR A 165 28.98 -57.00 3.38
CA THR A 165 27.58 -57.47 3.53
C THR A 165 27.15 -58.37 2.39
N ASP A 166 27.50 -58.04 1.14
CA ASP A 166 27.21 -58.88 -0.02
C ASP A 166 28.00 -60.20 0.03
N ARG A 167 29.27 -60.16 0.48
CA ARG A 167 30.08 -61.36 0.74
C ARG A 167 29.47 -62.23 1.86
N LEU A 168 28.93 -61.60 2.91
CA LEU A 168 28.26 -62.28 4.02
C LEU A 168 27.00 -63.00 3.55
N ARG A 169 26.14 -62.32 2.77
CA ARG A 169 24.93 -62.90 2.17
C ARG A 169 25.26 -64.06 1.24
N ALA A 170 26.18 -63.89 0.30
CA ALA A 170 26.59 -64.94 -0.62
C ALA A 170 27.13 -66.19 0.09
N ARG A 171 27.84 -66.04 1.23
CA ARG A 171 28.24 -67.21 2.04
C ARG A 171 27.07 -67.81 2.82
N MET A 172 26.15 -67.00 3.33
CA MET A 172 24.92 -67.51 3.98
C MET A 172 24.04 -68.30 3.02
N ASP A 173 23.87 -67.86 1.77
CA ASP A 173 23.16 -68.63 0.73
C ASP A 173 23.83 -69.99 0.46
N SER A 174 25.16 -70.01 0.36
CA SER A 174 25.95 -71.25 0.24
C SER A 174 25.71 -72.19 1.43
N ILE A 175 25.74 -71.67 2.66
CA ILE A 175 25.53 -72.45 3.89
C ILE A 175 24.09 -72.97 3.97
N VAL A 176 23.08 -72.18 3.62
CA VAL A 176 21.68 -72.63 3.61
C VAL A 176 21.48 -73.78 2.62
N GLY A 177 22.10 -73.72 1.43
CA GLY A 177 22.08 -74.81 0.46
C GLY A 177 22.90 -76.04 0.88
N GLU A 178 24.06 -75.85 1.50
CA GLU A 178 24.91 -76.94 2.01
C GLU A 178 24.28 -77.70 3.20
N MET A 179 23.40 -77.03 3.97
CA MET A 179 22.90 -77.54 5.26
C MET A 179 21.39 -77.83 5.30
N GLU A 180 20.70 -77.84 4.15
CA GLU A 180 19.23 -77.89 4.04
C GLU A 180 18.58 -79.00 4.90
N GLU A 181 19.14 -80.22 4.92
CA GLU A 181 18.61 -81.33 5.73
C GLU A 181 18.58 -81.04 7.24
N HIS A 182 19.49 -80.19 7.73
CA HIS A 182 19.67 -79.86 9.14
C HIS A 182 18.88 -78.62 9.59
N LEU A 183 18.41 -77.81 8.64
CA LEU A 183 17.57 -76.64 8.91
C LEU A 183 16.11 -77.05 9.13
N GLN A 184 15.39 -76.26 9.92
CA GLN A 184 13.93 -76.38 10.07
C GLN A 184 13.26 -75.91 8.78
N ASP A 185 13.72 -74.79 8.24
CA ASP A 185 13.26 -74.13 7.03
C ASP A 185 14.49 -73.60 6.25
N SER A 186 14.46 -73.67 4.91
CA SER A 186 15.59 -73.31 4.04
C SER A 186 15.73 -71.79 3.81
N TYR A 187 15.87 -71.00 4.88
CA TYR A 187 16.16 -69.56 4.81
C TYR A 187 17.14 -69.12 5.90
N PHE A 188 17.78 -67.96 5.71
CA PHE A 188 18.45 -67.25 6.80
C PHE A 188 17.62 -66.03 7.23
N THR A 189 17.77 -65.62 8.48
CA THR A 189 17.12 -64.43 9.04
C THR A 189 18.07 -63.66 9.94
N GLU A 190 17.65 -62.49 10.40
CA GLU A 190 18.44 -61.65 11.30
C GLU A 190 17.88 -61.72 12.72
N ARG A 191 18.73 -61.96 13.72
CA ARG A 191 18.38 -61.87 15.14
C ARG A 191 19.50 -61.16 15.88
N GLY A 192 19.16 -60.07 16.58
CA GLY A 192 20.13 -59.29 17.35
C GLY A 192 21.29 -58.77 16.50
N GLU A 193 20.98 -58.21 15.31
CA GLU A 193 21.96 -57.72 14.31
C GLU A 193 22.90 -58.80 13.75
N ARG A 194 22.58 -60.08 13.92
CA ARG A 194 23.34 -61.22 13.40
C ARG A 194 22.53 -62.08 12.45
N PHE A 195 23.17 -62.48 11.35
CA PHE A 195 22.61 -63.45 10.41
C PHE A 195 22.63 -64.85 11.03
N VAL A 196 21.48 -65.51 11.05
CA VAL A 196 21.27 -66.81 11.70
C VAL A 196 20.44 -67.73 10.81
N VAL A 197 20.72 -69.03 10.92
CA VAL A 197 19.92 -70.09 10.29
C VAL A 197 19.05 -70.80 11.33
N PRO A 198 17.80 -71.18 10.99
CA PRO A 198 16.89 -71.90 11.89
C PRO A 198 17.23 -73.40 11.87
N VAL A 199 18.00 -73.87 12.84
CA VAL A 199 18.45 -75.28 12.93
C VAL A 199 17.42 -76.12 13.70
N LYS A 200 17.12 -77.33 13.22
CA LYS A 200 16.34 -78.35 13.97
C LYS A 200 17.06 -78.67 15.29
N VAL A 201 16.37 -78.70 16.43
CA VAL A 201 16.99 -79.05 17.74
C VAL A 201 17.73 -80.40 17.69
N SER A 202 17.18 -81.39 16.99
CA SER A 202 17.81 -82.70 16.78
C SER A 202 19.13 -82.66 15.99
N SER A 203 19.35 -81.62 15.20
CA SER A 203 20.57 -81.40 14.40
C SER A 203 21.51 -80.35 15.02
N ARG A 204 21.19 -79.79 16.20
CA ARG A 204 21.94 -78.67 16.80
C ARG A 204 23.44 -78.95 16.96
N SER A 205 23.82 -80.19 17.31
CA SER A 205 25.21 -80.62 17.48
C SER A 205 25.98 -80.81 16.18
N ARG A 206 25.29 -80.84 15.02
CA ARG A 206 25.90 -80.96 13.69
C ARG A 206 26.23 -79.61 13.04
N VAL A 207 25.68 -78.52 13.58
CA VAL A 207 25.89 -77.16 13.06
C VAL A 207 26.86 -76.41 13.96
N ALA A 208 28.09 -76.20 13.50
CA ALA A 208 29.09 -75.41 14.23
C ALA A 208 28.70 -73.92 14.19
N GLY A 209 28.52 -73.30 15.35
CA GLY A 209 28.07 -71.90 15.42
C GLY A 209 27.51 -71.47 16.78
N ILE A 210 27.24 -70.18 16.93
CA ILE A 210 26.81 -69.51 18.17
C ILE A 210 25.27 -69.51 18.24
N VAL A 211 24.68 -69.78 19.41
CA VAL A 211 23.21 -69.71 19.59
C VAL A 211 22.80 -68.27 19.89
N HIS A 212 21.88 -67.73 19.10
CA HIS A 212 21.25 -66.42 19.32
C HIS A 212 19.80 -66.50 19.84
N GLY A 213 19.27 -67.72 19.99
CA GLY A 213 18.01 -67.97 20.69
C GLY A 213 17.28 -69.22 20.19
N THR A 214 16.09 -69.46 20.74
CA THR A 214 15.19 -70.56 20.36
C THR A 214 13.86 -70.03 19.83
N SER A 215 13.04 -70.89 19.24
CA SER A 215 11.63 -70.62 18.94
C SER A 215 10.74 -70.77 20.19
N GLN A 216 9.54 -70.19 20.17
CA GLN A 216 8.56 -70.31 21.26
C GLN A 216 8.10 -71.76 21.50
N SER A 217 8.06 -72.59 20.45
CA SER A 217 7.79 -74.03 20.54
C SER A 217 8.98 -74.85 21.06
N GLY A 218 10.15 -74.23 21.22
CA GLY A 218 11.39 -74.89 21.63
C GLY A 218 11.97 -75.87 20.60
N GLN A 219 11.40 -75.98 19.39
CA GLN A 219 11.79 -76.97 18.37
C GLN A 219 12.88 -76.48 17.39
N THR A 220 13.17 -75.18 17.38
CA THR A 220 14.14 -74.54 16.47
C THR A 220 15.15 -73.74 17.28
N VAL A 221 16.43 -73.86 16.93
CA VAL A 221 17.54 -73.07 17.49
C VAL A 221 18.10 -72.18 16.40
N PHE A 222 18.18 -70.87 16.65
CA PHE A 222 18.77 -69.91 15.72
C PHE A 222 20.27 -69.84 15.97
N VAL A 223 21.04 -70.22 14.96
CA VAL A 223 22.50 -70.37 15.04
C VAL A 223 23.18 -69.45 14.03
N GLU A 224 24.19 -68.69 14.45
CA GLU A 224 25.14 -68.00 13.56
C GLU A 224 26.26 -69.00 13.21
N PRO A 225 26.37 -69.48 11.96
CA PRO A 225 27.38 -70.46 11.56
C PRO A 225 28.80 -69.94 11.79
N SER A 226 29.72 -70.78 12.29
CA SER A 226 31.08 -70.34 12.63
C SER A 226 31.84 -69.70 11.46
N GLU A 227 31.54 -70.11 10.23
CA GLU A 227 32.16 -69.63 8.99
C GLU A 227 31.84 -68.18 8.64
N ILE A 228 30.72 -67.64 9.16
CA ILE A 228 30.32 -66.25 8.91
C ILE A 228 30.62 -65.31 10.09
N VAL A 229 30.97 -65.83 11.27
CA VAL A 229 31.25 -65.02 12.47
C VAL A 229 32.32 -63.96 12.18
N ASP A 230 33.40 -64.33 11.51
CA ASP A 230 34.49 -63.40 11.16
C ASP A 230 34.06 -62.34 10.15
N ILE A 231 33.24 -62.70 9.16
CA ILE A 231 32.73 -61.76 8.16
C ILE A 231 31.70 -60.81 8.80
N GLY A 232 30.82 -61.32 9.66
CA GLY A 232 29.87 -60.51 10.43
C GLY A 232 30.56 -59.55 11.40
N ASN A 233 31.65 -59.99 12.04
CA ASN A 233 32.49 -59.11 12.86
C ASN A 233 33.17 -58.02 12.01
N GLN A 234 33.67 -58.35 10.81
CA GLN A 234 34.22 -57.35 9.87
C GLN A 234 33.15 -56.35 9.40
N VAL A 235 31.93 -56.80 9.07
CA VAL A 235 30.80 -55.91 8.75
C VAL A 235 30.51 -54.96 9.92
N LYS A 236 30.43 -55.47 11.16
CA LYS A 236 30.14 -54.64 12.34
C LYS A 236 31.25 -53.61 12.61
N LEU A 237 32.52 -54.00 12.49
CA LEU A 237 33.65 -53.07 12.61
C LEU A 237 33.64 -51.99 11.53
N ALA A 238 33.31 -52.34 10.28
CA ALA A 238 33.19 -51.38 9.18
C ALA A 238 31.99 -50.43 9.39
N GLN A 239 30.87 -50.92 9.94
CA GLN A 239 29.73 -50.09 10.33
C GLN A 239 30.08 -49.11 11.46
N CYS A 240 30.83 -49.56 12.48
CA CYS A 240 31.34 -48.66 13.53
C CYS A 240 32.25 -47.58 12.93
N ALA A 241 33.17 -47.94 12.03
CA ALA A 241 34.03 -46.96 11.36
C ALA A 241 33.25 -45.95 10.50
N VAL A 242 32.14 -46.34 9.86
CA VAL A 242 31.22 -45.39 9.21
C VAL A 242 30.60 -44.44 10.22
N ALA A 243 30.08 -44.94 11.35
CA ALA A 243 29.45 -44.12 12.38
C ALA A 243 30.44 -43.13 13.03
N ASP A 244 31.67 -43.57 13.32
CA ASP A 244 32.76 -42.75 13.86
C ASP A 244 33.15 -41.62 12.88
N GLU A 245 33.19 -41.91 11.57
CA GLU A 245 33.48 -40.92 10.53
C GLU A 245 32.32 -39.93 10.32
N GLU A 246 31.07 -40.38 10.39
CA GLU A 246 29.89 -39.50 10.37
C GLU A 246 29.86 -38.56 11.57
N GLU A 247 30.19 -39.06 12.76
CA GLU A 247 30.31 -38.25 13.98
C GLU A 247 31.47 -37.25 13.89
N ARG A 248 32.61 -37.65 13.32
CA ARG A 248 33.74 -36.75 13.06
C ARG A 248 33.35 -35.61 12.10
N ILE A 249 32.54 -35.89 11.07
CA ILE A 249 32.03 -34.88 10.13
C ILE A 249 31.04 -33.95 10.84
N ARG A 250 30.06 -34.48 11.59
CA ARG A 250 29.12 -33.66 12.37
C ARG A 250 29.85 -32.76 13.37
N ALA A 251 30.84 -33.27 14.10
CA ALA A 251 31.63 -32.49 15.05
C ALA A 251 32.46 -31.38 14.37
N PHE A 252 32.99 -31.64 13.18
CA PHE A 252 33.69 -30.63 12.38
C PHE A 252 32.74 -29.51 11.90
N LEU A 253 31.56 -29.88 11.35
CA LEU A 253 30.57 -28.91 10.90
C LEU A 253 29.96 -28.12 12.07
N SER A 254 29.71 -28.78 13.21
CA SER A 254 29.25 -28.13 14.45
C SER A 254 30.25 -27.10 14.95
N ARG A 255 31.57 -27.37 14.85
CA ARG A 255 32.59 -26.36 15.15
C ARG A 255 32.55 -25.19 14.18
N SER A 256 32.36 -25.44 12.89
CA SER A 256 32.20 -24.37 11.89
C SER A 256 30.98 -23.47 12.18
N VAL A 257 29.92 -24.01 12.80
CA VAL A 257 28.77 -23.23 13.30
C VAL A 257 29.14 -22.44 14.56
N ALA A 258 29.84 -23.06 15.51
CA ALA A 258 30.33 -22.42 16.72
C ALA A 258 31.25 -21.23 16.43
N ASP A 259 32.14 -21.36 15.44
CA ASP A 259 33.07 -20.30 15.02
C ASP A 259 32.35 -19.03 14.49
N HIS A 260 31.05 -19.15 14.12
CA HIS A 260 30.20 -18.06 13.63
C HIS A 260 29.00 -17.76 14.56
N GLU A 261 29.08 -18.14 15.85
CA GLU A 261 27.99 -17.96 16.85
C GLU A 261 27.40 -16.54 16.81
N GLY A 262 28.24 -15.51 16.99
CA GLY A 262 27.78 -14.13 17.08
C GLY A 262 27.10 -13.62 15.80
N GLU A 263 27.60 -14.00 14.63
CA GLU A 263 27.02 -13.62 13.33
C GLU A 263 25.65 -14.29 13.10
N LEU A 264 25.50 -15.56 13.52
CA LEU A 264 24.25 -16.30 13.37
C LEU A 264 23.16 -15.79 14.33
N ILE A 265 23.51 -15.47 15.58
CA ILE A 265 22.58 -14.90 16.55
C ILE A 265 22.15 -13.49 16.11
N ALA A 266 23.09 -12.60 15.79
CA ALA A 266 22.78 -11.24 15.36
C ALA A 266 21.95 -11.21 14.06
N ALA A 267 22.23 -12.11 13.10
CA ALA A 267 21.40 -12.24 11.90
C ALA A 267 20.01 -12.81 12.18
N GLY A 268 19.87 -13.69 13.18
CA GLY A 268 18.57 -14.15 13.69
C GLY A 268 17.75 -13.02 14.31
N ASP A 269 18.38 -12.18 15.13
CA ASP A 269 17.78 -11.00 15.75
C ASP A 269 17.33 -9.98 14.68
N ALA A 270 18.23 -9.56 13.80
CA ALA A 270 17.92 -8.63 12.71
C ALA A 270 16.82 -9.17 11.78
N THR A 271 16.84 -10.46 11.45
CA THR A 271 15.75 -11.10 10.67
C THR A 271 14.42 -11.03 11.41
N THR A 272 14.41 -11.20 12.73
CA THR A 272 13.19 -11.15 13.56
C THR A 272 12.56 -9.75 13.51
N TYR A 273 13.37 -8.69 13.63
CA TYR A 273 12.90 -7.30 13.49
C TYR A 273 12.43 -6.97 12.06
N VAL A 274 13.18 -7.42 11.04
CA VAL A 274 12.81 -7.26 9.62
C VAL A 274 11.51 -7.99 9.28
N ASP A 275 11.25 -9.16 9.88
CA ASP A 275 9.98 -9.88 9.71
C ASP A 275 8.82 -9.16 10.41
N LEU A 276 9.04 -8.60 11.61
CA LEU A 276 8.04 -7.81 12.33
C LEU A 276 7.55 -6.60 11.52
N VAL A 277 8.48 -5.83 10.92
CA VAL A 277 8.10 -4.70 10.04
C VAL A 277 7.48 -5.16 8.71
N ASN A 278 7.91 -6.29 8.15
CA ASN A 278 7.26 -6.90 6.99
C ASN A 278 5.83 -7.38 7.29
N ALA A 279 5.59 -7.96 8.47
CA ALA A 279 4.26 -8.31 8.95
C ALA A 279 3.39 -7.05 9.17
N GLY A 280 3.98 -5.98 9.68
CA GLY A 280 3.36 -4.67 9.81
C GLY A 280 2.94 -4.08 8.46
N ALA A 281 3.80 -4.17 7.44
CA ALA A 281 3.50 -3.74 6.08
C ALA A 281 2.40 -4.59 5.43
N ARG A 282 2.42 -5.92 5.63
CA ARG A 282 1.34 -6.82 5.18
C ARG A 282 0.00 -6.46 5.84
N LEU A 283 0.01 -6.20 7.15
CA LEU A 283 -1.16 -5.76 7.91
C LEU A 283 -1.69 -4.42 7.39
N ALA A 284 -0.81 -3.46 7.13
CA ALA A 284 -1.15 -2.15 6.58
C ALA A 284 -1.82 -2.26 5.20
N VAL A 285 -1.22 -3.01 4.27
CA VAL A 285 -1.78 -3.19 2.91
C VAL A 285 -3.14 -3.89 2.95
N GLU A 286 -3.30 -4.95 3.74
CA GLU A 286 -4.55 -5.71 3.82
C GLU A 286 -5.69 -4.93 4.49
N THR A 287 -5.37 -4.08 5.46
CA THR A 287 -6.37 -3.26 6.18
C THR A 287 -6.55 -1.86 5.58
N GLU A 288 -5.84 -1.56 4.49
CA GLU A 288 -5.67 -0.21 3.91
C GLU A 288 -5.37 0.85 5.01
N GLY A 289 -4.49 0.49 5.96
CA GLY A 289 -3.99 1.38 6.99
C GLY A 289 -2.93 2.34 6.45
N SER A 290 -2.67 3.42 7.18
CA SER A 290 -1.66 4.42 6.80
C SER A 290 -0.74 4.81 7.96
N ALA A 291 0.45 5.34 7.61
CA ALA A 291 1.38 5.89 8.57
C ALA A 291 0.78 7.14 9.25
N PRO A 292 0.60 7.16 10.58
CA PRO A 292 0.20 8.36 11.28
C PRO A 292 1.37 9.36 11.36
N ILE A 293 1.05 10.65 11.43
CA ILE A 293 1.98 11.68 11.90
C ILE A 293 2.08 11.52 13.42
N LEU A 294 3.04 10.72 13.87
CA LEU A 294 3.27 10.41 15.29
C LEU A 294 4.09 11.50 15.99
N GLY A 295 3.60 11.97 17.13
CA GLY A 295 4.20 13.05 17.91
C GLY A 295 3.60 14.43 17.64
N ALA A 296 2.43 14.49 17.00
CA ALA A 296 1.64 15.72 16.87
C ALA A 296 1.09 16.20 18.22
N SER A 297 0.64 17.46 18.31
CA SER A 297 -0.01 18.00 19.52
C SER A 297 -1.43 17.46 19.71
N ASP A 298 -2.17 17.31 18.60
CA ASP A 298 -3.60 17.04 18.58
C ASP A 298 -3.88 15.64 18.00
N LEU A 299 -4.92 14.99 18.50
CA LEU A 299 -5.41 13.73 17.95
C LEU A 299 -6.39 14.04 16.81
N SER A 300 -6.02 13.67 15.59
CA SER A 300 -6.84 13.89 14.39
C SER A 300 -6.81 12.63 13.52
N LEU A 301 -7.76 11.73 13.73
CA LEU A 301 -7.91 10.51 12.93
C LEU A 301 -8.95 10.76 11.84
N LYS A 302 -8.55 10.66 10.56
CA LYS A 302 -9.42 10.91 9.40
C LYS A 302 -10.00 9.61 8.87
N SER A 303 -11.32 9.53 8.71
CA SER A 303 -12.03 8.34 8.24
C SER A 303 -11.56 7.05 8.95
N ALA A 304 -11.41 7.14 10.27
CA ALA A 304 -10.89 6.08 11.11
C ALA A 304 -11.86 4.89 11.19
N ARG A 305 -11.32 3.68 11.08
CA ARG A 305 -12.05 2.42 11.15
C ARG A 305 -11.57 1.56 12.33
N HIS A 306 -12.43 1.32 13.31
CA HIS A 306 -12.76 -0.04 13.75
C HIS A 306 -11.73 -1.18 13.66
N PRO A 307 -10.52 -1.23 14.26
CA PRO A 307 -9.54 -2.25 13.88
C PRO A 307 -10.03 -3.70 13.98
N HIS A 308 -10.78 -4.05 15.03
CA HIS A 308 -11.34 -5.41 15.16
C HIS A 308 -12.52 -5.71 14.22
N LEU A 309 -13.19 -4.68 13.67
CA LEU A 309 -14.25 -4.87 12.68
C LEU A 309 -13.62 -5.14 11.30
N VAL A 310 -12.62 -4.35 10.92
CA VAL A 310 -11.84 -4.55 9.69
C VAL A 310 -11.14 -5.92 9.72
N LEU A 311 -10.44 -6.26 10.80
CA LEU A 311 -9.77 -7.56 10.98
C LEU A 311 -10.72 -8.76 11.18
N ALA A 312 -12.03 -8.54 11.21
CA ALA A 312 -13.06 -9.56 11.22
C ALA A 312 -13.92 -9.58 9.95
N ASP A 313 -13.56 -8.80 8.93
CA ASP A 313 -14.32 -8.59 7.69
C ASP A 313 -15.80 -8.22 7.95
N LYS A 314 -16.01 -7.34 8.93
CA LYS A 314 -17.33 -6.82 9.31
C LYS A 314 -17.54 -5.41 8.77
N PRO A 315 -18.79 -5.05 8.39
CA PRO A 315 -19.12 -3.67 8.04
C PRO A 315 -18.66 -2.70 9.13
N CYS A 316 -17.84 -1.73 8.73
CA CYS A 316 -17.27 -0.72 9.61
C CYS A 316 -17.50 0.66 8.99
N VAL A 317 -18.19 1.54 9.71
CA VAL A 317 -18.35 2.95 9.32
C VAL A 317 -17.08 3.70 9.71
N ALA A 318 -16.55 4.47 8.76
CA ALA A 318 -15.37 5.30 8.93
C ALA A 318 -15.76 6.64 9.57
N ASN A 319 -14.97 7.11 10.55
CA ASN A 319 -15.32 8.27 11.37
C ASN A 319 -14.14 9.24 11.55
N ASP A 320 -14.40 10.54 11.49
CA ASP A 320 -13.41 11.56 11.85
C ASP A 320 -13.41 11.78 13.37
N ILE A 321 -12.23 11.69 14.01
CA ILE A 321 -12.06 11.90 15.45
C ILE A 321 -11.00 12.99 15.65
N GLU A 322 -11.42 14.15 16.17
CA GLU A 322 -10.57 15.33 16.34
C GLU A 322 -10.66 15.90 17.77
N ILE A 323 -9.53 15.92 18.47
CA ILE A 323 -9.40 16.40 19.86
C ILE A 323 -8.09 17.17 19.98
N ALA A 324 -8.14 18.45 20.36
CA ALA A 324 -6.93 19.21 20.60
C ALA A 324 -6.26 18.79 21.91
N SER A 325 -4.96 19.07 22.04
CA SER A 325 -4.20 18.79 23.25
C SER A 325 -4.90 19.31 24.52
N GLY A 326 -5.17 18.42 25.48
CA GLY A 326 -5.83 18.76 26.75
C GLY A 326 -7.33 19.05 26.68
N GLN A 327 -8.00 18.75 25.55
CA GLN A 327 -9.46 18.80 25.47
C GLN A 327 -10.12 17.47 25.86
N VAL A 328 -11.37 17.59 26.34
CA VAL A 328 -12.27 16.47 26.64
C VAL A 328 -13.36 16.37 25.56
N LEU A 329 -13.39 15.27 24.82
CA LEU A 329 -14.45 14.94 23.87
C LEU A 329 -15.60 14.23 24.59
N VAL A 330 -16.75 14.89 24.71
CA VAL A 330 -17.96 14.35 25.35
C VAL A 330 -18.85 13.73 24.28
N VAL A 331 -18.93 12.39 24.27
CA VAL A 331 -19.69 11.61 23.28
C VAL A 331 -21.06 11.23 23.83
N SER A 332 -22.11 11.64 23.12
CA SER A 332 -23.51 11.49 23.53
C SER A 332 -24.36 10.74 22.48
N GLY A 333 -25.57 10.31 22.86
CA GLY A 333 -26.49 9.57 22.00
C GLY A 333 -26.79 8.15 22.52
N PRO A 334 -27.61 7.36 21.79
CA PRO A 334 -28.05 6.03 22.21
C PRO A 334 -26.88 5.02 22.29
N ASN A 335 -26.96 4.06 23.22
CA ASN A 335 -25.89 3.05 23.42
C ASN A 335 -25.63 2.18 22.19
N ALA A 336 -26.69 1.82 21.45
CA ALA A 336 -26.55 1.11 20.19
C ALA A 336 -25.87 1.94 19.06
N GLY A 337 -25.69 3.26 19.25
CA GLY A 337 -25.10 4.17 18.26
C GLY A 337 -23.59 4.04 18.04
N GLY A 338 -22.88 3.25 18.85
CA GLY A 338 -21.44 3.00 18.65
C GLY A 338 -20.49 3.91 19.41
N LYS A 339 -20.93 4.59 20.48
CA LYS A 339 -20.08 5.46 21.33
C LYS A 339 -18.80 4.74 21.80
N THR A 340 -18.95 3.54 22.35
CA THR A 340 -17.84 2.66 22.77
C THR A 340 -16.92 2.29 21.60
N VAL A 341 -17.46 2.13 20.39
CA VAL A 341 -16.66 1.77 19.19
C VAL A 341 -15.79 2.96 18.77
N ALA A 342 -16.32 4.18 18.75
CA ALA A 342 -15.55 5.39 18.47
C ALA A 342 -14.42 5.58 19.51
N LEU A 343 -14.74 5.43 20.80
CA LEU A 343 -13.80 5.49 21.90
C LEU A 343 -12.68 4.43 21.77
N LYS A 344 -13.02 3.16 21.51
CA LYS A 344 -12.02 2.09 21.30
C LYS A 344 -11.19 2.29 20.03
N THR A 345 -11.75 2.90 18.99
CA THR A 345 -11.01 3.23 17.75
C THR A 345 -9.86 4.20 18.03
N ALA A 346 -10.14 5.26 18.79
CA ALA A 346 -9.11 6.23 19.19
C ALA A 346 -8.04 5.60 20.11
N GLY A 347 -8.45 4.79 21.09
CA GLY A 347 -7.52 4.08 21.96
C GLY A 347 -6.62 3.09 21.23
N LEU A 348 -7.19 2.27 20.34
CA LEU A 348 -6.42 1.34 19.52
C LEU A 348 -5.49 2.07 18.55
N ALA A 349 -5.90 3.20 17.96
CA ALA A 349 -5.01 4.00 17.12
C ALA A 349 -3.79 4.54 17.90
N ALA A 350 -3.98 4.99 19.14
CA ALA A 350 -2.89 5.40 20.02
C ALA A 350 -1.95 4.23 20.37
N LEU A 351 -2.48 3.05 20.72
CA LEU A 351 -1.67 1.86 20.99
C LEU A 351 -0.92 1.36 19.75
N MET A 352 -1.57 1.33 18.57
CA MET A 352 -0.95 0.93 17.31
C MET A 352 0.21 1.84 16.95
N ALA A 353 0.03 3.17 17.03
CA ALA A 353 1.10 4.12 16.75
C ALA A 353 2.26 3.97 17.76
N ARG A 354 1.98 3.74 19.04
CA ARG A 354 3.00 3.44 20.07
C ARG A 354 3.71 2.10 19.87
N ALA A 355 3.06 1.11 19.28
CA ALA A 355 3.67 -0.15 18.89
C ALA A 355 4.43 -0.08 17.55
N GLY A 356 4.59 1.11 16.99
CA GLY A 356 5.28 1.32 15.71
C GLY A 356 4.51 0.76 14.51
N LEU A 357 3.18 0.70 14.58
CA LEU A 357 2.29 0.21 13.52
C LEU A 357 1.52 1.34 12.84
N PHE A 358 1.06 1.06 11.62
CA PHE A 358 0.12 1.93 10.91
C PHE A 358 -1.25 1.95 11.59
N VAL A 359 -1.97 3.06 11.45
CA VAL A 359 -3.35 3.20 11.96
C VAL A 359 -4.35 2.97 10.84
N LEU A 360 -5.54 2.45 11.19
CA LEU A 360 -6.62 2.21 10.23
C LEU A 360 -7.43 3.51 10.00
N ALA A 361 -6.74 4.52 9.50
CA ALA A 361 -7.26 5.85 9.16
C ALA A 361 -6.58 6.36 7.88
N GLU A 362 -7.11 7.40 7.26
CA GLU A 362 -6.54 7.98 6.04
C GLU A 362 -5.19 8.68 6.27
N PRO A 363 -4.34 8.76 5.23
CA PRO A 363 -3.06 9.47 5.26
C PRO A 363 -3.18 10.92 5.76
N GLY A 364 -2.18 11.36 6.53
CA GLY A 364 -2.20 12.67 7.17
C GLY A 364 -3.15 12.74 8.38
N SER A 365 -3.54 11.59 8.94
CA SER A 365 -4.00 11.49 10.33
C SER A 365 -2.85 11.75 11.30
N GLN A 366 -3.15 12.34 12.46
CA GLN A 366 -2.19 12.77 13.46
C GLN A 366 -2.47 12.07 14.79
N VAL A 367 -1.41 11.57 15.44
CA VAL A 367 -1.49 10.86 16.71
C VAL A 367 -0.44 11.42 17.68
N PRO A 368 -0.84 12.03 18.81
CA PRO A 368 0.09 12.42 19.85
C PRO A 368 0.78 11.20 20.46
N TYR A 369 2.03 11.37 20.86
CA TYR A 369 2.73 10.35 21.62
C TYR A 369 2.28 10.40 23.09
N PHE A 370 1.20 9.68 23.39
CA PHE A 370 0.66 9.59 24.74
C PHE A 370 1.53 8.65 25.60
N GLU A 371 2.32 9.18 26.53
CA GLU A 371 3.07 8.39 27.53
C GLU A 371 2.15 7.50 28.37
N GLY A 372 0.90 7.91 28.61
CA GLY A 372 -0.11 7.10 29.29
C GLY A 372 -1.38 6.92 28.45
N VAL A 373 -1.89 5.70 28.35
CA VAL A 373 -3.26 5.44 27.88
C VAL A 373 -4.01 4.69 28.99
N LEU A 374 -5.15 5.23 29.40
CA LEU A 374 -5.95 4.76 30.53
C LEU A 374 -7.39 4.50 30.10
N THR A 375 -8.00 3.44 30.63
CA THR A 375 -9.37 3.04 30.28
C THR A 375 -10.23 2.73 31.50
N ASP A 376 -11.50 3.11 31.40
CA ASP A 376 -12.60 2.53 32.18
C ASP A 376 -13.71 2.15 31.19
N VAL A 377 -13.56 0.97 30.56
CA VAL A 377 -14.39 0.58 29.41
C VAL A 377 -14.89 -0.85 29.53
N GLY A 378 -16.21 -1.03 29.45
CA GLY A 378 -16.88 -2.33 29.50
C GLY A 378 -17.54 -2.61 30.85
N ASP A 379 -18.39 -3.64 30.87
CA ASP A 379 -19.08 -4.09 32.07
C ASP A 379 -18.08 -4.63 33.11
N SER A 380 -17.81 -3.86 34.17
CA SER A 380 -17.23 -4.37 35.42
C SER A 380 -18.21 -5.26 36.21
N GLN A 381 -19.01 -6.08 35.50
CA GLN A 381 -19.86 -7.15 36.03
C GLN A 381 -19.07 -8.46 36.19
N SER A 382 -17.77 -8.37 36.51
CA SER A 382 -17.06 -9.49 37.11
C SER A 382 -17.70 -9.81 38.46
N LEU A 383 -18.26 -11.01 38.60
CA LEU A 383 -18.93 -11.56 39.79
C LEU A 383 -18.02 -11.74 41.03
N GLU A 384 -16.88 -11.05 41.08
CA GLU A 384 -15.78 -11.30 42.02
C GLU A 384 -15.37 -10.07 42.86
N ASN A 385 -16.18 -9.00 42.89
CA ASN A 385 -16.02 -7.90 43.85
C ASN A 385 -17.36 -7.46 44.45
N ASP A 386 -17.57 -7.76 45.74
CA ASP A 386 -18.72 -7.33 46.57
C ASP A 386 -18.72 -5.82 46.92
N LEU A 387 -18.36 -4.96 45.96
CA LEU A 387 -18.40 -3.51 46.08
C LEU A 387 -19.18 -2.95 44.88
N SER A 388 -20.21 -2.14 45.18
CA SER A 388 -21.06 -1.47 44.20
C SER A 388 -20.24 -0.92 43.03
N THR A 389 -20.71 -1.16 41.80
CA THR A 389 -20.07 -0.75 40.53
C THR A 389 -19.60 0.70 40.57
N PHE A 390 -20.41 1.59 41.16
CA PHE A 390 -20.12 3.01 41.38
C PHE A 390 -18.86 3.26 42.23
N THR A 391 -18.60 2.45 43.25
CA THR A 391 -17.39 2.54 44.09
C THR A 391 -16.14 2.05 43.34
N GLY A 392 -16.29 1.08 42.44
CA GLY A 392 -15.24 0.67 41.50
C GLY A 392 -14.84 1.81 40.57
N HIS A 393 -15.82 2.39 39.87
CA HIS A 393 -15.61 3.56 39.00
C HIS A 393 -14.99 4.74 39.77
N LEU A 394 -15.45 5.05 40.98
CA LEU A 394 -14.87 6.12 41.81
C LEU A 394 -13.37 5.91 42.10
N ARG A 395 -12.95 4.69 42.44
CA ARG A 395 -11.53 4.36 42.64
C ARG A 395 -10.71 4.47 41.36
N ASN A 396 -11.31 4.12 40.22
CA ASN A 396 -10.67 4.31 38.91
C ASN A 396 -10.46 5.80 38.63
N LEU A 397 -11.49 6.64 38.83
CA LEU A 397 -11.40 8.10 38.64
C LEU A 397 -10.36 8.75 39.57
N GLU A 398 -10.27 8.33 40.83
CA GLU A 398 -9.21 8.77 41.76
C GLU A 398 -7.80 8.42 41.23
N ALA A 399 -7.61 7.18 40.79
CA ALA A 399 -6.35 6.72 40.21
C ALA A 399 -6.00 7.44 38.89
N PHE A 400 -6.99 7.76 38.05
CA PHE A 400 -6.79 8.51 36.82
C PHE A 400 -6.40 9.97 37.10
N LEU A 401 -7.04 10.64 38.06
CA LEU A 401 -6.66 11.98 38.48
C LEU A 401 -5.21 11.99 38.97
N ALA A 402 -4.79 11.01 39.78
CA ALA A 402 -3.42 10.89 40.28
C ALA A 402 -2.36 10.69 39.17
N ARG A 403 -2.74 10.13 38.02
CA ARG A 403 -1.85 9.80 36.88
C ARG A 403 -1.99 10.73 35.68
N SER A 404 -2.90 11.70 35.76
CA SER A 404 -3.27 12.58 34.66
C SER A 404 -2.23 13.65 34.35
N SER A 405 -1.90 13.79 33.06
CA SER A 405 -0.92 14.75 32.54
C SER A 405 -1.23 15.10 31.08
N ALA A 406 -0.54 16.10 30.54
CA ALA A 406 -0.61 16.47 29.12
C ALA A 406 -0.20 15.35 28.14
N ALA A 407 0.53 14.34 28.60
CA ALA A 407 0.92 13.16 27.80
C ALA A 407 -0.02 11.96 28.04
N THR A 408 -1.20 12.16 28.64
CA THR A 408 -2.15 11.08 28.97
C THR A 408 -3.39 11.14 28.08
N LEU A 409 -3.76 10.01 27.48
CA LEU A 409 -5.06 9.77 26.87
C LEU A 409 -5.95 8.98 27.84
N LEU A 410 -7.11 9.52 28.19
CA LEU A 410 -8.08 8.87 29.08
C LEU A 410 -9.38 8.53 28.35
N LEU A 411 -9.83 7.29 28.47
CA LEU A 411 -10.98 6.75 27.75
C LEU A 411 -12.00 6.18 28.75
N ILE A 412 -13.13 6.87 28.94
CA ILE A 412 -14.17 6.48 29.91
C ILE A 412 -15.48 6.18 29.17
N ASP A 413 -15.99 4.98 29.34
CA ASP A 413 -17.34 4.61 28.90
C ASP A 413 -18.31 4.77 30.07
N GLU A 414 -19.36 5.60 29.90
CA GLU A 414 -20.42 5.87 30.88
C GLU A 414 -19.93 6.37 32.27
N ILE A 415 -19.31 7.56 32.30
CA ILE A 415 -18.79 8.16 33.54
C ILE A 415 -19.85 8.28 34.67
N ALA A 416 -19.46 7.85 35.89
CA ALA A 416 -20.18 8.02 37.15
C ALA A 416 -21.61 7.43 37.23
N VAL A 417 -21.93 6.44 36.39
CA VAL A 417 -23.22 5.73 36.42
C VAL A 417 -23.39 4.85 37.67
N GLY A 418 -24.64 4.62 38.08
CA GLY A 418 -25.00 3.78 39.23
C GLY A 418 -25.34 4.53 40.53
N THR A 419 -25.54 5.85 40.46
CA THR A 419 -25.95 6.72 41.59
C THR A 419 -27.14 7.62 41.20
N GLU A 420 -27.58 8.49 42.12
CA GLU A 420 -28.59 9.52 41.85
C GLU A 420 -28.13 10.42 40.67
N PRO A 421 -28.93 10.58 39.59
CA PRO A 421 -28.47 11.23 38.36
C PRO A 421 -27.91 12.65 38.53
N GLU A 422 -28.50 13.47 39.41
CA GLU A 422 -28.01 14.83 39.66
C GLU A 422 -26.65 14.84 40.36
N GLN A 423 -26.44 13.95 41.34
CA GLN A 423 -25.16 13.79 42.04
C GLN A 423 -24.09 13.22 41.11
N GLY A 424 -24.43 12.17 40.33
CA GLY A 424 -23.54 11.56 39.36
C GLY A 424 -23.09 12.54 38.27
N ALA A 425 -24.01 13.34 37.73
CA ALA A 425 -23.69 14.36 36.73
C ALA A 425 -22.82 15.50 37.29
N ALA A 426 -23.07 15.95 38.53
CA ALA A 426 -22.26 16.98 39.19
C ALA A 426 -20.84 16.48 39.50
N LEU A 427 -20.71 15.24 39.99
CA LEU A 427 -19.43 14.58 40.22
C LEU A 427 -18.64 14.40 38.92
N ALA A 428 -19.29 13.89 37.86
CA ALA A 428 -18.67 13.71 36.56
C ALA A 428 -18.15 15.04 36.00
N GLN A 429 -18.94 16.12 36.08
CA GLN A 429 -18.50 17.46 35.68
C GLN A 429 -17.22 17.87 36.42
N ALA A 430 -17.22 17.82 37.76
CA ALA A 430 -16.08 18.24 38.57
C ALA A 430 -14.81 17.40 38.31
N VAL A 431 -14.96 16.10 38.05
CA VAL A 431 -13.83 15.23 37.68
C VAL A 431 -13.28 15.59 36.30
N LEU A 432 -14.14 15.82 35.30
CA LEU A 432 -13.69 16.18 33.95
C LEU A 432 -13.06 17.57 33.89
N GLU A 433 -13.57 18.55 34.66
CA GLU A 433 -12.94 19.86 34.84
C GLU A 433 -11.53 19.71 35.43
N ALA A 434 -11.37 18.91 36.49
CA ALA A 434 -10.08 18.65 37.13
C ALA A 434 -9.09 17.84 36.25
N LEU A 435 -9.59 17.09 35.26
CA LEU A 435 -8.77 16.40 34.24
C LEU A 435 -8.31 17.39 33.16
N ALA A 436 -9.21 18.24 32.66
CA ALA A 436 -8.89 19.29 31.69
C ALA A 436 -7.89 20.32 32.25
N GLU A 437 -7.97 20.66 33.54
CA GLU A 437 -7.00 21.53 34.23
C GLU A 437 -5.58 20.95 34.30
N ARG A 438 -5.44 19.63 34.22
CA ARG A 438 -4.14 18.93 34.13
C ARG A 438 -3.63 18.80 32.70
N GLY A 439 -4.40 19.29 31.72
CA GLY A 439 -4.11 19.14 30.29
C GLY A 439 -4.33 17.71 29.76
N THR A 440 -5.05 16.84 30.48
CA THR A 440 -5.32 15.47 30.01
C THR A 440 -6.26 15.49 28.81
N THR A 441 -5.86 14.83 27.71
CA THR A 441 -6.75 14.57 26.57
C THR A 441 -7.67 13.41 26.92
N ALA A 442 -8.99 13.57 26.76
CA ALA A 442 -9.94 12.51 27.12
C ALA A 442 -11.09 12.31 26.12
N ILE A 443 -11.60 11.08 26.06
CA ILE A 443 -12.85 10.73 25.38
C ILE A 443 -13.77 10.10 26.41
N VAL A 444 -14.95 10.69 26.61
CA VAL A 444 -15.89 10.28 27.66
C VAL A 444 -17.27 10.09 27.04
N THR A 445 -17.84 8.90 27.15
CA THR A 445 -19.24 8.66 26.76
C THR A 445 -20.16 9.00 27.94
N THR A 446 -21.34 9.56 27.65
CA THR A 446 -22.30 9.91 28.71
C THR A 446 -23.75 9.93 28.24
N HIS A 447 -24.64 9.87 29.23
CA HIS A 447 -26.08 10.12 29.11
C HIS A 447 -26.51 11.43 29.78
N TYR A 448 -25.65 12.04 30.59
CA TYR A 448 -26.00 13.22 31.39
C TYR A 448 -26.11 14.49 30.53
N GLU A 449 -27.31 15.06 30.45
CA GLU A 449 -27.60 16.33 29.77
C GLU A 449 -26.65 17.47 30.20
N ARG A 450 -26.37 17.56 31.51
CA ARG A 450 -25.44 18.53 32.10
C ARG A 450 -24.03 18.52 31.49
N LEU A 451 -23.53 17.37 31.04
CA LEU A 451 -22.22 17.28 30.39
C LEU A 451 -22.27 17.72 28.92
N LYS A 452 -23.43 17.61 28.27
CA LYS A 452 -23.67 18.17 26.92
C LYS A 452 -23.66 19.71 26.97
N GLU A 453 -24.22 20.29 28.04
CA GLU A 453 -24.21 21.75 28.29
C GLU A 453 -22.80 22.28 28.61
N LEU A 454 -22.03 21.56 29.43
CA LEU A 454 -20.62 21.85 29.71
C LEU A 454 -19.79 21.96 28.42
N ALA A 455 -19.91 20.96 27.54
CA ALA A 455 -19.26 20.92 26.24
C ALA A 455 -19.80 21.90 25.19
N SER A 456 -20.74 22.77 25.57
CA SER A 456 -21.21 23.92 24.77
C SER A 456 -20.81 25.26 25.37
N SER A 457 -20.33 25.30 26.62
CA SER A 457 -20.06 26.51 27.40
C SER A 457 -18.59 26.70 27.78
N ASP A 458 -17.80 25.62 27.83
CA ASP A 458 -16.37 25.65 28.14
C ASP A 458 -15.53 25.13 26.96
N GLN A 459 -14.55 25.92 26.51
CA GLN A 459 -13.67 25.61 25.36
C GLN A 459 -12.71 24.43 25.60
N ARG A 460 -12.53 24.00 26.86
CA ARG A 460 -11.79 22.78 27.20
C ARG A 460 -12.54 21.50 26.78
N PHE A 461 -13.81 21.64 26.42
CA PHE A 461 -14.71 20.53 26.12
C PHE A 461 -15.24 20.63 24.69
N LYS A 462 -15.38 19.49 24.01
CA LYS A 462 -15.93 19.38 22.65
C LYS A 462 -17.06 18.36 22.66
N ASN A 463 -18.25 18.76 22.21
CA ASN A 463 -19.37 17.83 22.05
C ASN A 463 -19.15 16.90 20.85
N ALA A 464 -19.66 15.67 20.94
CA ALA A 464 -19.95 14.81 19.81
C ALA A 464 -21.22 13.98 20.05
N SER A 465 -21.88 13.59 18.96
CA SER A 465 -23.03 12.70 18.97
C SER A 465 -22.80 11.50 18.04
N VAL A 466 -23.43 10.37 18.35
CA VAL A 466 -23.55 9.25 17.40
C VAL A 466 -24.91 9.29 16.71
N GLY A 467 -24.92 9.13 15.39
CA GLY A 467 -26.12 9.20 14.56
C GLY A 467 -27.03 7.97 14.68
N TYR A 468 -28.33 8.19 14.45
CA TYR A 468 -29.35 7.14 14.47
C TYR A 468 -30.43 7.42 13.41
N ASP A 469 -30.60 6.49 12.47
CA ASP A 469 -31.60 6.57 11.41
C ASP A 469 -32.98 6.22 11.98
N MET A 470 -33.78 7.26 12.26
CA MET A 470 -35.12 7.14 12.81
C MET A 470 -36.12 6.49 11.84
N ALA A 471 -35.87 6.53 10.53
CA ALA A 471 -36.76 5.96 9.52
C ALA A 471 -36.51 4.45 9.32
N ALA A 472 -35.23 4.04 9.34
CA ALA A 472 -34.85 2.63 9.26
C ALA A 472 -34.67 1.95 10.63
N MET A 473 -34.84 2.68 11.74
CA MET A 473 -34.69 2.22 13.12
C MET A 473 -33.38 1.50 13.40
N ARG A 474 -32.27 2.12 12.98
CA ARG A 474 -30.93 1.57 13.15
C ARG A 474 -29.90 2.67 13.45
N PRO A 475 -28.88 2.38 14.27
CA PRO A 475 -27.73 3.27 14.40
C PRO A 475 -27.05 3.48 13.03
N THR A 476 -26.59 4.71 12.76
CA THR A 476 -25.74 4.98 11.59
C THR A 476 -24.27 4.65 11.87
N PHE A 477 -23.88 4.65 13.16
CA PHE A 477 -22.48 4.55 13.62
C PHE A 477 -21.57 5.70 13.13
N GLU A 478 -22.16 6.79 12.66
CA GLU A 478 -21.47 8.03 12.30
C GLU A 478 -21.30 8.92 13.55
N LEU A 479 -20.12 9.53 13.71
CA LEU A 479 -19.75 10.41 14.80
C LEU A 479 -19.77 11.87 14.32
N HIS A 480 -20.72 12.65 14.81
CA HIS A 480 -20.87 14.05 14.44
C HIS A 480 -20.26 14.95 15.52
N THR A 481 -19.09 15.55 15.22
CA THR A 481 -18.42 16.46 16.15
C THR A 481 -19.07 17.85 16.19
N GLY A 482 -19.04 18.49 17.36
CA GLY A 482 -19.66 19.78 17.61
C GLY A 482 -21.19 19.76 17.68
N VAL A 483 -21.80 18.60 17.99
CA VAL A 483 -23.26 18.44 18.17
C VAL A 483 -23.54 17.60 19.42
N PRO A 484 -24.43 18.04 20.33
CA PRO A 484 -24.98 17.19 21.38
C PRO A 484 -26.12 16.32 20.85
N GLY A 485 -26.08 15.01 21.12
CA GLY A 485 -27.10 14.07 20.67
C GLY A 485 -28.34 14.06 21.58
N SER A 486 -29.52 13.87 20.98
CA SER A 486 -30.76 13.68 21.76
C SER A 486 -30.79 12.31 22.44
N SER A 487 -31.55 12.19 23.53
CA SER A 487 -31.59 10.96 24.33
C SER A 487 -32.56 9.90 23.74
N GLY A 488 -33.44 10.30 22.80
CA GLY A 488 -34.15 9.44 21.82
C GLY A 488 -35.17 8.41 22.36
N ALA A 489 -35.15 8.10 23.66
CA ALA A 489 -35.79 6.93 24.25
C ALA A 489 -37.31 6.85 24.02
N LEU A 490 -38.02 7.99 24.07
CA LEU A 490 -39.46 8.02 23.85
C LEU A 490 -39.87 7.77 22.40
N ILE A 491 -39.07 8.25 21.44
CA ILE A 491 -39.36 8.01 20.03
C ILE A 491 -39.02 6.56 19.67
N VAL A 492 -37.92 6.02 20.21
CA VAL A 492 -37.60 4.59 20.11
C VAL A 492 -38.75 3.74 20.68
N ALA A 493 -39.28 4.08 21.87
CA ALA A 493 -40.44 3.41 22.44
C ALA A 493 -41.68 3.48 21.54
N ARG A 494 -41.98 4.66 20.98
CA ARG A 494 -43.11 4.87 20.05
C ARG A 494 -43.00 3.99 18.80
N VAL A 495 -41.80 3.85 18.21
CA VAL A 495 -41.60 3.05 17.00
C VAL A 495 -41.49 1.55 17.29
N LEU A 496 -41.03 1.15 18.48
CA LEU A 496 -41.11 -0.24 18.96
C LEU A 496 -42.56 -0.70 19.28
N GLY A 497 -43.56 0.16 19.09
CA GLY A 497 -44.97 -0.16 19.28
C GLY A 497 -45.43 -0.08 20.74
N LEU A 498 -44.73 0.66 21.60
CA LEU A 498 -45.26 1.01 22.92
C LEU A 498 -46.54 1.86 22.75
N ASP A 499 -47.55 1.59 23.57
CA ASP A 499 -48.85 2.25 23.44
C ASP A 499 -48.74 3.78 23.45
N ALA A 500 -49.39 4.43 22.49
CA ALA A 500 -49.27 5.87 22.28
C ALA A 500 -49.68 6.69 23.52
N SER A 501 -50.65 6.21 24.31
CA SER A 501 -51.08 6.90 25.53
C SER A 501 -50.02 6.84 26.64
N VAL A 502 -49.17 5.80 26.65
CA VAL A 502 -48.04 5.67 27.56
C VAL A 502 -46.91 6.61 27.15
N VAL A 503 -46.59 6.72 25.86
CA VAL A 503 -45.59 7.67 25.35
C VAL A 503 -46.04 9.11 25.59
N GLU A 504 -47.28 9.47 25.23
CA GLU A 504 -47.86 10.79 25.51
C GLU A 504 -47.96 11.11 27.02
N ARG A 505 -48.06 10.08 27.88
CA ARG A 505 -47.99 10.26 29.33
C ARG A 505 -46.57 10.55 29.78
N ALA A 506 -45.57 9.88 29.22
CA ALA A 506 -44.16 10.12 29.53
C ALA A 506 -43.67 11.50 29.06
N GLU A 507 -44.08 11.94 27.86
CA GLU A 507 -43.80 13.29 27.33
C GLU A 507 -44.31 14.38 28.29
N ARG A 508 -45.57 14.25 28.76
CA ARG A 508 -46.17 15.16 29.76
C ARG A 508 -45.51 15.09 31.15
N LEU A 509 -44.80 14.01 31.48
CA LEU A 509 -44.06 13.89 32.74
C LEU A 509 -42.67 14.53 32.66
N LEU A 510 -42.04 14.56 31.48
CA LEU A 510 -40.80 15.29 31.23
C LEU A 510 -41.02 16.81 31.07
N GLY A 511 -42.23 17.20 30.66
CA GLY A 511 -42.70 18.58 30.59
C GLY A 511 -42.50 19.22 29.22
N ASP A 512 -43.52 19.96 28.76
CA ASP A 512 -43.65 20.49 27.40
C ASP A 512 -42.43 21.31 26.89
N GLN A 513 -41.67 21.94 27.79
CA GLN A 513 -40.45 22.68 27.41
C GLN A 513 -39.28 21.75 27.07
N ARG A 514 -39.06 20.67 27.84
CA ARG A 514 -37.96 19.72 27.57
C ARG A 514 -38.23 18.92 26.31
N ALA A 515 -39.46 18.43 26.14
CA ALA A 515 -39.86 17.69 24.93
C ALA A 515 -39.64 18.52 23.65
N ARG A 516 -40.02 19.81 23.65
CA ARG A 516 -39.77 20.72 22.51
C ARG A 516 -38.28 20.98 22.22
N VAL A 517 -37.44 21.04 23.26
CA VAL A 517 -36.00 21.20 23.06
C VAL A 517 -35.38 19.94 22.47
N GLU A 518 -35.78 18.75 22.92
CA GLU A 518 -35.34 17.49 22.29
C GLU A 518 -35.80 17.38 20.83
N GLU A 519 -37.04 17.76 20.52
CA GLU A 519 -37.60 17.77 19.16
C GLU A 519 -36.82 18.73 18.23
N LEU A 520 -36.55 19.96 18.67
CA LEU A 520 -35.74 20.94 17.93
C LEU A 520 -34.29 20.48 17.75
N LEU A 521 -33.67 19.87 18.77
CA LEU A 521 -32.33 19.30 18.66
C LEU A 521 -32.29 18.15 17.64
N MET A 522 -33.36 17.36 17.52
CA MET A 522 -33.50 16.31 16.51
C MET A 522 -33.72 16.84 15.10
N GLU A 523 -34.52 17.89 14.91
CA GLU A 523 -34.70 18.54 13.61
C GLU A 523 -33.39 19.19 13.13
N VAL A 524 -32.65 19.84 14.04
CA VAL A 524 -31.31 20.39 13.76
C VAL A 524 -30.29 19.28 13.47
N SER A 525 -30.34 18.15 14.18
CA SER A 525 -29.47 17.00 13.89
C SER A 525 -29.75 16.44 12.51
N THR A 526 -31.01 16.11 12.19
CA THR A 526 -31.34 15.43 10.91
C THR A 526 -31.04 16.26 9.68
N GLU A 527 -31.31 17.58 9.70
CA GLU A 527 -30.96 18.44 8.56
C GLU A 527 -29.44 18.69 8.51
N ARG A 528 -28.72 18.66 9.64
CA ARG A 528 -27.25 18.70 9.66
C ARG A 528 -26.62 17.39 9.17
N ASP A 529 -27.17 16.23 9.51
CA ASP A 529 -26.72 14.91 9.04
C ASP A 529 -26.90 14.82 7.51
N ARG A 530 -28.01 15.34 6.99
CA ARG A 530 -28.26 15.50 5.57
C ARG A 530 -27.22 16.40 4.88
N LEU A 531 -26.93 17.57 5.45
CA LEU A 531 -25.90 18.50 4.94
C LEU A 531 -24.49 17.91 5.05
N ALA A 532 -24.20 17.13 6.11
CA ALA A 532 -22.94 16.43 6.29
C ALA A 532 -22.75 15.32 5.26
N ALA A 533 -23.78 14.51 5.00
CA ALA A 533 -23.76 13.49 3.95
C ALA A 533 -23.65 14.09 2.54
N GLU A 534 -24.30 15.23 2.28
CA GLU A 534 -24.14 15.96 1.01
C GLU A 534 -22.71 16.53 0.87
N ARG A 535 -22.16 17.12 1.93
CA ARG A 535 -20.78 17.61 1.97
C ARG A 535 -19.76 16.48 1.82
N GLN A 536 -19.92 15.35 2.51
CA GLN A 536 -19.04 14.20 2.39
C GLN A 536 -19.08 13.61 0.98
N ARG A 537 -20.25 13.56 0.33
CA ARG A 537 -20.35 13.17 -1.10
C ARG A 537 -19.60 14.13 -2.02
N LEU A 538 -19.67 15.44 -1.77
CA LEU A 538 -18.93 16.44 -2.54
C LEU A 538 -17.42 16.35 -2.29
N GLU A 539 -16.99 16.16 -1.04
CA GLU A 539 -15.58 15.97 -0.68
C GLU A 539 -15.02 14.67 -1.25
N GLN A 540 -15.75 13.55 -1.17
CA GLN A 540 -15.39 12.28 -1.80
C GLN A 540 -15.27 12.42 -3.31
N ALA A 541 -16.25 13.03 -3.98
CA ALA A 541 -16.19 13.27 -5.43
C ALA A 541 -15.01 14.19 -5.83
N THR A 542 -14.65 15.14 -4.97
CA THR A 542 -13.47 16.00 -5.17
C THR A 542 -12.17 15.21 -5.00
N ARG A 543 -12.03 14.41 -3.94
CA ARG A 543 -10.88 13.53 -3.69
C ARG A 543 -10.70 12.49 -4.79
N ASP A 544 -11.77 11.88 -5.28
CA ASP A 544 -11.72 10.91 -6.37
C ASP A 544 -11.30 11.59 -7.68
N ALA A 545 -11.76 12.82 -7.95
CA ALA A 545 -11.30 13.62 -9.08
C ALA A 545 -9.81 14.03 -8.95
N GLU A 546 -9.33 14.32 -7.73
CA GLU A 546 -7.91 14.59 -7.46
C GLU A 546 -7.04 13.35 -7.62
N ARG A 547 -7.48 12.19 -7.12
CA ARG A 547 -6.81 10.88 -7.30
C ARG A 547 -6.69 10.53 -8.79
N GLU A 548 -7.75 10.70 -9.56
CA GLU A 548 -7.72 10.47 -11.01
C GLU A 548 -6.83 11.48 -11.76
N ARG A 549 -6.77 12.74 -11.33
CA ARG A 549 -5.80 13.71 -11.85
C ARG A 549 -4.36 13.30 -11.55
N ALA A 550 -4.05 12.94 -10.30
CA ALA A 550 -2.71 12.51 -9.89
C ALA A 550 -2.27 11.23 -10.64
N ARG A 551 -3.17 10.25 -10.80
CA ARG A 551 -2.94 9.06 -11.63
C ARG A 551 -2.65 9.42 -13.09
N ALA A 552 -3.43 10.33 -13.68
CA ALA A 552 -3.22 10.79 -15.05
C ALA A 552 -1.89 11.55 -15.22
N GLU A 553 -1.46 12.32 -14.23
CA GLU A 553 -0.16 13.01 -14.23
C GLU A 553 1.01 12.03 -14.07
N LEU A 554 0.91 11.06 -13.16
CA LEU A 554 1.94 10.02 -12.99
C LEU A 554 2.07 9.16 -14.25
N ALA A 555 0.95 8.69 -14.82
CA ALA A 555 0.96 7.94 -16.07
C ALA A 555 1.54 8.76 -17.23
N ARG A 556 1.29 10.07 -17.28
CA ARG A 556 1.89 10.98 -18.27
C ARG A 556 3.40 11.17 -18.05
N LYS A 557 3.87 11.20 -16.80
CA LYS A 557 5.30 11.26 -16.45
C LYS A 557 6.01 9.97 -16.84
N GLN A 558 5.48 8.82 -16.44
CA GLN A 558 5.99 7.50 -16.81
C GLN A 558 6.03 7.30 -18.33
N ALA A 559 4.98 7.72 -19.05
CA ALA A 559 4.95 7.67 -20.52
C ALA A 559 6.05 8.56 -21.15
N LYS A 560 6.30 9.74 -20.59
CA LYS A 560 7.40 10.62 -21.03
C LYS A 560 8.77 9.98 -20.80
N GLU A 561 9.01 9.43 -19.61
CA GLU A 561 10.26 8.75 -19.26
C GLU A 561 10.46 7.44 -20.06
N ALA A 562 9.39 6.76 -20.46
CA ALA A 562 9.45 5.61 -21.35
C ALA A 562 9.82 6.02 -22.79
N ILE A 563 9.27 7.13 -23.30
CA ILE A 563 9.62 7.71 -24.60
C ILE A 563 11.08 8.19 -24.62
N GLU A 564 11.52 8.88 -23.55
CA GLU A 564 12.91 9.34 -23.43
C GLU A 564 13.89 8.15 -23.39
N ARG A 565 13.62 7.13 -22.58
CA ARG A 565 14.43 5.89 -22.56
C ARG A 565 14.40 5.11 -23.89
N ALA A 566 13.29 5.15 -24.63
CA ALA A 566 13.21 4.55 -25.96
C ALA A 566 14.10 5.29 -26.97
N HIS A 567 14.04 6.63 -26.98
CA HIS A 567 14.89 7.45 -27.84
C HIS A 567 16.38 7.34 -27.51
N GLU A 568 16.75 7.22 -26.22
CA GLU A 568 18.15 6.99 -25.82
C GLU A 568 18.67 5.63 -26.29
N ARG A 569 17.83 4.58 -26.24
CA ARG A 569 18.15 3.25 -26.78
C ARG A 569 18.31 3.29 -28.30
N GLU A 570 17.33 3.83 -29.03
CA GLU A 570 17.42 3.99 -30.50
C GLU A 570 18.66 4.80 -30.90
N HIS A 571 18.99 5.88 -30.16
CA HIS A 571 20.17 6.69 -30.43
C HIS A 571 21.47 5.93 -30.14
N GLY A 572 21.54 5.19 -29.03
CA GLY A 572 22.68 4.34 -28.68
C GLY A 572 22.94 3.24 -29.71
N GLU A 573 21.89 2.55 -30.14
CA GLU A 573 21.94 1.52 -31.19
C GLU A 573 22.38 2.10 -32.54
N ALA A 574 21.82 3.26 -32.94
CA ALA A 574 22.22 3.94 -34.16
C ALA A 574 23.70 4.41 -34.13
N VAL A 575 24.18 4.92 -32.99
CA VAL A 575 25.59 5.31 -32.81
C VAL A 575 26.52 4.09 -32.81
N ALA A 576 26.11 2.97 -32.21
CA ALA A 576 26.86 1.72 -32.26
C ALA A 576 26.98 1.18 -33.70
N ALA A 577 25.85 1.09 -34.43
CA ALA A 577 25.83 0.65 -35.83
C ALA A 577 26.66 1.55 -36.76
N LEU A 578 26.63 2.87 -36.56
CA LEU A 578 27.48 3.81 -37.29
C LEU A 578 28.97 3.63 -36.99
N ARG A 579 29.33 3.27 -35.75
CA ARG A 579 30.71 3.00 -35.35
C ARG A 579 31.22 1.71 -35.97
N GLU A 580 30.39 0.66 -35.97
CA GLU A 580 30.70 -0.65 -36.55
C GLU A 580 30.86 -0.56 -38.08
N ALA A 581 29.91 0.05 -38.78
CA ALA A 581 30.00 0.31 -40.22
C ALA A 581 31.24 1.15 -40.61
N ARG A 582 31.69 2.05 -39.74
CA ARG A 582 32.91 2.85 -39.95
C ARG A 582 34.19 2.03 -39.78
N ILE A 583 34.20 1.07 -38.85
CA ILE A 583 35.30 0.09 -38.69
C ILE A 583 35.36 -0.82 -39.92
N GLU A 584 34.23 -1.36 -40.39
CA GLU A 584 34.19 -2.16 -41.62
C GLU A 584 34.67 -1.38 -42.85
N LEU A 585 34.28 -0.10 -42.98
CA LEU A 585 34.71 0.76 -44.08
C LEU A 585 36.24 0.97 -44.08
N ASP A 586 36.83 1.23 -42.92
CA ASP A 586 38.28 1.41 -42.78
C ASP A 586 39.04 0.10 -42.96
N GLU A 587 38.48 -1.04 -42.56
CA GLU A 587 39.01 -2.36 -42.89
C GLU A 587 38.95 -2.65 -44.41
N ALA A 588 37.83 -2.38 -45.06
CA ALA A 588 37.68 -2.54 -46.51
C ALA A 588 38.69 -1.65 -47.26
N ARG A 589 38.86 -0.39 -46.83
CA ARG A 589 39.88 0.54 -47.36
C ARG A 589 41.30 0.02 -47.14
N ARG A 590 41.63 -0.52 -45.96
CA ARG A 590 42.94 -1.14 -45.67
C ARG A 590 43.19 -2.38 -46.54
N ARG A 591 42.18 -3.26 -46.71
CA ARG A 591 42.26 -4.46 -47.56
C ARG A 591 42.41 -4.10 -49.04
N ALA A 592 41.73 -3.07 -49.53
CA ALA A 592 41.89 -2.55 -50.90
C ALA A 592 43.30 -1.96 -51.12
N LYS A 593 43.80 -1.14 -50.17
CA LYS A 593 45.14 -0.54 -50.22
C LYS A 593 46.26 -1.59 -50.19
N LYS A 594 46.06 -2.71 -49.51
CA LYS A 594 46.99 -3.87 -49.49
C LYS A 594 46.98 -4.72 -50.76
N LYS A 595 45.94 -4.64 -51.60
CA LYS A 595 45.78 -5.44 -52.83
C LYS A 595 46.08 -4.69 -54.14
N GLY A 596 46.53 -3.43 -54.07
CA GLY A 596 46.91 -2.66 -55.27
C GLY A 596 45.76 -2.40 -56.25
N VAL A 597 44.52 -2.31 -55.74
CA VAL A 597 43.32 -2.10 -56.57
C VAL A 597 43.12 -0.61 -56.84
N ASP A 598 42.83 -0.28 -58.10
CA ASP A 598 42.51 1.08 -58.57
C ASP A 598 41.39 1.72 -57.73
N LEU A 599 41.73 2.81 -57.03
CA LEU A 599 40.88 3.49 -56.05
C LEU A 599 39.53 3.94 -56.65
N ARG A 600 39.48 4.22 -57.95
CA ARG A 600 38.26 4.64 -58.67
C ARG A 600 37.14 3.59 -58.68
N LYS A 601 37.46 2.31 -58.44
CA LYS A 601 36.44 1.25 -58.27
C LYS A 601 35.95 1.12 -56.83
N VAL A 602 36.73 1.58 -55.85
CA VAL A 602 36.35 1.56 -54.43
C VAL A 602 35.34 2.67 -54.15
N ASP A 603 35.55 3.89 -54.67
CA ASP A 603 34.62 5.00 -54.46
C ASP A 603 33.21 4.67 -55.00
N LYS A 604 33.10 4.07 -56.18
CA LYS A 604 31.80 3.58 -56.71
C LYS A 604 31.13 2.49 -55.86
N ALA A 605 31.92 1.66 -55.16
CA ALA A 605 31.38 0.66 -54.23
C ALA A 605 30.95 1.28 -52.90
N VAL A 606 31.65 2.32 -52.43
CA VAL A 606 31.30 3.11 -51.24
C VAL A 606 30.04 3.94 -51.51
N ASP A 607 29.89 4.54 -52.69
CA ASP A 607 28.66 5.24 -53.10
C ASP A 607 27.47 4.28 -53.19
N ALA A 608 27.67 3.07 -53.74
CA ALA A 608 26.63 2.04 -53.79
C ALA A 608 26.25 1.50 -52.39
N ALA A 609 27.21 1.42 -51.46
CA ALA A 609 26.96 1.08 -50.07
C ALA A 609 26.21 2.20 -49.34
N ALA A 610 26.63 3.46 -49.50
CA ALA A 610 25.96 4.63 -48.95
C ALA A 610 24.52 4.79 -49.48
N ALA A 611 24.26 4.40 -50.73
CA ALA A 611 22.91 4.33 -51.30
C ALA A 611 22.05 3.26 -50.61
N LYS A 612 22.62 2.11 -50.20
CA LYS A 612 21.93 1.10 -49.38
C LYS A 612 21.69 1.56 -47.95
N THR A 613 22.63 2.27 -47.31
CA THR A 613 22.44 2.81 -45.96
C THR A 613 21.37 3.92 -45.92
N ARG A 614 21.21 4.68 -47.02
CA ARG A 614 20.10 5.65 -47.18
C ARG A 614 18.70 5.01 -47.20
N ALA A 615 18.57 3.70 -47.43
CA ALA A 615 17.27 3.01 -47.38
C ALA A 615 16.74 2.76 -45.95
N HIS A 616 17.56 2.98 -44.92
CA HIS A 616 17.18 2.86 -43.50
C HIS A 616 17.24 4.20 -42.74
N ALA A 617 17.38 5.32 -43.46
CA ALA A 617 17.17 6.64 -42.87
C ALA A 617 15.66 6.99 -42.91
N PRO A 618 15.09 7.60 -41.86
CA PRO A 618 13.70 8.04 -41.89
C PRO A 618 13.48 9.00 -43.06
N ALA A 619 12.37 8.83 -43.77
CA ALA A 619 12.16 9.44 -45.08
C ALA A 619 12.24 10.98 -45.02
N ARG A 620 13.34 11.55 -45.54
CA ARG A 620 13.36 12.95 -45.95
C ARG A 620 12.46 13.09 -47.17
N SER A 621 11.34 13.78 -47.00
CA SER A 621 10.54 14.31 -48.10
C SER A 621 11.44 15.10 -49.06
N GLN A 622 11.32 14.84 -50.35
CA GLN A 622 12.09 15.55 -51.37
C GLN A 622 11.62 17.01 -51.45
N GLY A 623 12.50 17.95 -51.13
CA GLY A 623 12.32 19.37 -51.43
C GLY A 623 12.44 19.60 -52.94
N SER A 624 11.53 20.38 -53.49
CA SER A 624 11.52 20.74 -54.92
C SER A 624 12.51 21.86 -55.23
N GLU A 625 12.94 21.99 -56.49
CA GLU A 625 13.94 22.99 -56.90
C GLU A 625 13.60 24.43 -56.44
N PRO A 626 14.61 25.20 -55.97
CA PRO A 626 14.40 26.57 -55.48
C PRO A 626 13.95 27.52 -56.60
N LEU A 627 13.13 28.51 -56.21
CA LEU A 627 12.56 29.49 -57.12
C LEU A 627 13.61 30.51 -57.61
N SER A 628 13.75 30.63 -58.94
CA SER A 628 14.46 31.78 -59.55
C SER A 628 13.69 33.09 -59.28
N PRO A 629 14.36 34.23 -58.97
CA PRO A 629 13.72 35.49 -58.60
C PRO A 629 12.61 35.97 -59.55
N ASP A 630 12.80 35.78 -60.86
CA ASP A 630 11.90 36.26 -61.91
C ASP A 630 10.54 35.54 -61.98
N LYS A 631 10.26 34.60 -61.06
CA LYS A 631 9.01 33.82 -61.01
C LYS A 631 8.25 33.96 -59.68
N VAL A 632 8.60 34.94 -58.84
CA VAL A 632 7.90 35.25 -57.59
C VAL A 632 6.91 36.40 -57.82
N VAL A 633 5.61 36.08 -57.80
CA VAL A 633 4.52 37.04 -58.02
C VAL A 633 3.80 37.31 -56.69
N VAL A 634 3.39 38.55 -56.45
CA VAL A 634 2.58 38.93 -55.27
C VAL A 634 1.27 38.12 -55.26
N GLY A 635 0.93 37.54 -54.12
CA GLY A 635 -0.19 36.60 -53.94
C GLY A 635 0.16 35.12 -54.16
N ALA A 636 1.38 34.78 -54.58
CA ALA A 636 1.81 33.39 -54.70
C ALA A 636 1.97 32.71 -53.33
N ARG A 637 1.47 31.48 -53.19
CA ARG A 637 1.76 30.64 -52.02
C ARG A 637 3.13 29.96 -52.18
N VAL A 638 3.97 30.16 -51.18
CA VAL A 638 5.36 29.68 -51.10
C VAL A 638 5.57 28.98 -49.77
N HIS A 639 6.32 27.88 -49.77
CA HIS A 639 6.75 27.26 -48.52
C HIS A 639 8.00 27.98 -47.99
N VAL A 640 8.05 28.24 -46.68
CA VAL A 640 9.21 28.84 -46.00
C VAL A 640 9.87 27.75 -45.13
N PRO A 641 10.89 27.02 -45.62
CA PRO A 641 11.41 25.83 -44.94
C PRO A 641 11.93 26.10 -43.51
N ARG A 642 12.53 27.28 -43.27
CA ARG A 642 12.98 27.70 -41.93
C ARG A 642 11.85 27.83 -40.89
N LEU A 643 10.62 28.05 -41.33
CA LEU A 643 9.44 28.16 -40.47
C LEU A 643 8.53 26.92 -40.57
N GLY A 644 8.85 25.97 -41.46
CA GLY A 644 8.07 24.75 -41.71
C GLY A 644 6.63 25.01 -42.14
N GLN A 645 6.32 26.19 -42.67
CA GLN A 645 4.95 26.64 -42.95
C GLN A 645 4.82 27.32 -44.32
N ASP A 646 3.66 27.14 -44.93
CA ASP A 646 3.27 27.86 -46.14
C ASP A 646 2.91 29.31 -45.81
N GLY A 647 3.44 30.23 -46.60
CA GLY A 647 3.09 31.64 -46.58
C GLY A 647 2.66 32.16 -47.94
N GLU A 648 2.22 33.42 -47.94
CA GLU A 648 1.79 34.14 -49.14
C GLU A 648 2.69 35.35 -49.36
N VAL A 649 3.22 35.51 -50.57
CA VAL A 649 4.05 36.67 -50.95
C VAL A 649 3.20 37.94 -50.93
N ILE A 650 3.53 38.92 -50.08
CA ILE A 650 2.73 40.15 -49.89
C ILE A 650 3.31 41.39 -50.59
N GLY A 651 4.56 41.33 -51.05
CA GLY A 651 5.24 42.44 -51.71
C GLY A 651 6.18 41.95 -52.79
N GLU A 652 6.58 42.83 -53.70
CA GLU A 652 7.51 42.50 -54.78
C GLU A 652 8.94 42.27 -54.25
N PRO A 653 9.79 41.49 -54.94
CA PRO A 653 11.14 41.21 -54.47
C PRO A 653 12.06 42.45 -54.58
N GLU A 654 12.42 43.05 -53.44
CA GLU A 654 13.44 44.10 -53.39
C GLU A 654 14.79 43.52 -52.94
N ARG A 655 15.84 43.79 -53.72
CA ARG A 655 17.25 43.43 -53.43
C ARG A 655 17.47 41.95 -53.04
N GLY A 656 16.69 41.03 -53.63
CA GLY A 656 16.79 39.58 -53.39
C GLY A 656 16.05 39.09 -52.14
N THR A 657 15.33 39.97 -51.45
CA THR A 657 14.43 39.63 -50.33
C THR A 657 12.98 39.94 -50.69
N VAL A 658 12.05 39.20 -50.11
CA VAL A 658 10.62 39.33 -50.37
C VAL A 658 9.82 39.18 -49.07
N LEU A 659 8.77 39.99 -48.92
CA LEU A 659 7.91 39.96 -47.74
C LEU A 659 6.87 38.85 -47.88
N VAL A 660 6.83 37.92 -46.93
CA VAL A 660 5.92 36.76 -46.91
C VAL A 660 5.06 36.79 -45.65
N ARG A 661 3.76 36.54 -45.79
CA ARG A 661 2.81 36.36 -44.68
C ARG A 661 2.71 34.88 -44.36
N VAL A 662 3.19 34.49 -43.18
CA VAL A 662 3.06 33.13 -42.63
C VAL A 662 2.06 33.20 -41.46
N GLY A 663 0.82 32.78 -41.71
CA GLY A 663 -0.28 32.96 -40.77
C GLY A 663 -0.57 34.44 -40.47
N ILE A 664 -0.40 34.84 -39.20
CA ILE A 664 -0.56 36.23 -38.74
C ILE A 664 0.74 37.05 -38.80
N LEU A 665 1.89 36.41 -39.00
CA LEU A 665 3.21 37.06 -39.02
C LEU A 665 3.55 37.50 -40.45
N LYS A 666 4.09 38.72 -40.59
CA LYS A 666 4.77 39.19 -41.80
C LYS A 666 6.27 39.10 -41.56
N THR A 667 7.00 38.42 -42.42
CA THR A 667 8.45 38.26 -42.29
C THR A 667 9.13 38.42 -43.64
N THR A 668 10.35 38.94 -43.65
CA THR A 668 11.14 39.16 -44.85
C THR A 668 12.08 37.96 -45.05
N VAL A 669 11.89 37.22 -46.14
CA VAL A 669 12.67 36.01 -46.46
C VAL A 669 13.48 36.26 -47.73
N ARG A 670 14.64 35.64 -47.88
CA ARG A 670 15.37 35.71 -49.14
C ARG A 670 14.70 34.82 -50.19
N VAL A 671 14.72 35.25 -51.45
CA VAL A 671 13.99 34.55 -52.53
C VAL A 671 14.59 33.17 -52.84
N ASP A 672 15.91 33.02 -52.66
CA ASP A 672 16.65 31.76 -52.81
C ASP A 672 16.31 30.71 -51.74
N GLU A 673 15.58 31.08 -50.68
CA GLU A 673 15.15 30.19 -49.59
C GLU A 673 13.66 29.79 -49.68
N LEU A 674 12.97 30.12 -50.79
CA LEU A 674 11.54 29.83 -50.98
C LEU A 674 11.30 28.66 -51.94
N GLU A 675 10.38 27.76 -51.56
CA GLU A 675 9.94 26.62 -52.36
C GLU A 675 8.47 26.78 -52.81
N ARG A 676 8.05 26.08 -53.88
CA ARG A 676 6.64 26.08 -54.32
C ARG A 676 5.78 25.12 -53.49
N ALA A 677 4.68 25.61 -52.95
CA ALA A 677 3.67 24.74 -52.33
C ALA A 677 2.94 23.89 -53.40
N GLN A 678 3.00 22.56 -53.29
CA GLN A 678 2.29 21.63 -54.18
C GLN A 678 0.80 21.45 -53.78
N SER A 679 -0.06 21.09 -54.74
CA SER A 679 -1.52 21.03 -54.51
C SER A 679 -2.24 19.84 -55.18
N GLY A 680 -2.94 19.01 -54.39
CA GLY A 680 -4.22 18.39 -54.79
C GLY A 680 -4.44 16.87 -54.62
N GLY A 681 -5.54 16.49 -53.91
CA GLY A 681 -6.26 15.17 -53.95
C GLY A 681 -5.56 13.96 -53.28
N GLY A 682 -6.20 12.94 -52.68
CA GLY A 682 -7.61 12.58 -52.41
C GLY A 682 -7.80 11.03 -52.44
N ALA A 683 -8.67 10.35 -51.66
CA ALA A 683 -9.54 10.76 -50.54
C ALA A 683 -10.16 9.51 -49.81
N LYS A 684 -10.63 9.68 -48.56
CA LYS A 684 -11.53 8.79 -47.75
C LYS A 684 -11.01 7.44 -47.21
N ALA A 685 -10.90 7.32 -45.87
CA ALA A 685 -11.89 6.64 -45.01
C ALA A 685 -11.48 6.74 -43.51
N GLY A 686 -12.44 6.86 -42.58
CA GLY A 686 -12.19 6.82 -41.12
C GLY A 686 -12.80 7.98 -40.32
N ARG A 687 -13.80 7.68 -39.49
CA ARG A 687 -14.27 8.53 -38.36
C ARG A 687 -13.34 8.23 -37.16
N SER A 688 -13.10 9.08 -36.16
CA SER A 688 -13.93 10.16 -35.59
C SER A 688 -13.08 11.19 -34.80
N ALA A 689 -13.75 12.17 -34.17
CA ALA A 689 -13.29 12.89 -32.96
C ALA A 689 -11.98 13.73 -33.02
N LYS A 690 -12.01 14.88 -33.72
CA LYS A 690 -11.32 16.13 -33.30
C LYS A 690 -11.76 17.35 -34.15
N SER A 691 -13.01 17.79 -34.00
CA SER A 691 -13.52 18.99 -34.71
C SER A 691 -14.69 19.69 -34.01
N LYS A 692 -14.50 20.18 -32.77
CA LYS A 692 -15.47 21.05 -32.08
C LYS A 692 -14.99 22.47 -31.76
N GLN A 693 -13.72 22.81 -32.04
CA GLN A 693 -13.11 24.08 -31.61
C GLN A 693 -12.74 25.06 -32.75
N LYS A 694 -13.12 24.77 -34.01
CA LYS A 694 -12.76 25.62 -35.18
C LYS A 694 -13.92 26.07 -36.06
N ARG A 695 -15.13 26.17 -35.48
CA ARG A 695 -16.33 26.76 -36.12
C ARG A 695 -16.88 28.00 -35.43
N ALA A 696 -16.33 28.41 -34.28
CA ALA A 696 -16.70 29.66 -33.60
C ALA A 696 -16.02 30.88 -34.25
N GLU A 697 -14.72 30.79 -34.53
CA GLU A 697 -13.89 31.93 -35.00
C GLU A 697 -14.33 32.53 -36.35
N SER A 698 -15.00 31.76 -37.22
CA SER A 698 -15.46 32.28 -38.52
C SER A 698 -16.76 33.09 -38.45
N ARG A 699 -17.43 33.20 -37.30
CA ARG A 699 -18.64 34.05 -37.13
C ARG A 699 -18.33 35.42 -36.54
N MET A 700 -17.23 35.58 -35.81
CA MET A 700 -16.85 36.87 -35.21
C MET A 700 -16.40 37.94 -36.22
N ARG A 701 -16.05 37.55 -37.47
CA ARG A 701 -15.56 38.51 -38.48
C ARG A 701 -16.64 39.36 -39.14
N ASP A 702 -17.91 38.97 -39.07
CA ASP A 702 -19.01 39.74 -39.69
C ASP A 702 -19.53 40.89 -38.80
N ALA A 703 -19.23 40.88 -37.49
CA ALA A 703 -19.64 41.92 -36.55
C ALA A 703 -18.84 43.24 -36.68
N ALA A 704 -17.64 43.20 -37.28
CA ALA A 704 -16.71 44.33 -37.32
C ALA A 704 -17.07 45.44 -38.33
N LYS A 705 -18.33 45.51 -38.80
CA LYS A 705 -18.81 46.52 -39.77
C LYS A 705 -19.81 47.54 -39.21
N GLU A 706 -20.25 47.41 -37.96
CA GLU A 706 -21.33 48.26 -37.40
C GLU A 706 -20.93 49.06 -36.15
N GLY A 707 -19.65 49.42 -36.02
CA GLY A 707 -19.20 50.49 -35.10
C GLY A 707 -19.23 50.17 -33.61
N ARG A 708 -19.30 48.89 -33.21
CA ARG A 708 -19.29 48.46 -31.80
C ARG A 708 -17.94 47.83 -31.43
N SER A 709 -17.55 47.99 -30.16
CA SER A 709 -16.39 47.31 -29.58
C SER A 709 -16.55 45.79 -29.72
N ALA A 710 -15.56 45.12 -30.28
CA ALA A 710 -15.58 43.67 -30.47
C ALA A 710 -15.54 42.86 -29.16
N GLY A 711 -15.27 43.51 -28.02
CA GLY A 711 -15.27 42.89 -26.69
C GLY A 711 -16.62 42.95 -25.96
N ALA A 712 -17.57 43.78 -26.41
CA ALA A 712 -18.81 44.09 -25.70
C ALA A 712 -20.07 43.44 -26.30
N THR A 713 -19.93 42.54 -27.28
CA THR A 713 -21.07 41.97 -28.02
C THR A 713 -21.03 40.44 -28.12
N LEU A 714 -22.11 39.79 -27.68
CA LEU A 714 -22.35 38.34 -27.79
C LEU A 714 -23.43 38.05 -28.84
N ASP A 715 -23.14 37.16 -29.80
CA ASP A 715 -24.09 36.74 -30.85
C ASP A 715 -24.61 35.32 -30.62
N LEU A 716 -25.90 35.23 -30.30
CA LEU A 716 -26.63 33.99 -29.98
C LEU A 716 -27.51 33.50 -31.15
N ARG A 717 -27.40 34.11 -32.34
CA ARG A 717 -28.25 33.77 -33.49
C ARG A 717 -28.03 32.33 -33.96
N GLY A 718 -29.06 31.51 -33.74
CA GLY A 718 -29.08 30.09 -34.10
C GLY A 718 -28.62 29.12 -33.00
N ALA A 719 -28.36 29.60 -31.78
CA ALA A 719 -28.19 28.75 -30.60
C ALA A 719 -29.53 28.15 -30.14
N ARG A 720 -29.50 27.03 -29.40
CA ARG A 720 -30.64 26.58 -28.60
C ARG A 720 -30.78 27.43 -27.34
N VAL A 721 -31.94 27.39 -26.68
CA VAL A 721 -32.19 28.21 -25.48
C VAL A 721 -31.18 27.89 -24.37
N ASP A 722 -31.00 26.62 -24.04
CA ASP A 722 -30.12 26.18 -22.96
C ASP A 722 -28.65 26.56 -23.24
N GLU A 723 -28.17 26.27 -24.47
CA GLU A 723 -26.84 26.68 -24.95
C GLU A 723 -26.63 28.20 -24.95
N ALA A 724 -27.70 28.99 -25.07
CA ALA A 724 -27.66 30.43 -25.08
C ALA A 724 -27.62 31.05 -23.68
N LEU A 725 -28.21 30.42 -22.67
CA LEU A 725 -28.14 30.90 -21.28
C LEU A 725 -26.74 30.67 -20.70
N ASP A 726 -26.18 29.47 -20.87
CA ASP A 726 -24.78 29.13 -20.55
C ASP A 726 -23.76 30.10 -21.15
N ALA A 727 -24.05 30.61 -22.36
CA ALA A 727 -23.19 31.55 -23.07
C ALA A 727 -23.38 32.99 -22.59
N VAL A 728 -24.54 33.35 -22.05
CA VAL A 728 -24.79 34.67 -21.44
C VAL A 728 -24.09 34.78 -20.09
N ASP A 729 -24.17 33.76 -19.24
CA ASP A 729 -23.56 33.81 -17.90
C ASP A 729 -22.04 33.99 -17.98
N ARG A 730 -21.35 33.14 -18.75
CA ARG A 730 -19.89 33.28 -18.98
C ARG A 730 -19.52 34.63 -19.58
N PHE A 731 -20.37 35.18 -20.45
CA PHE A 731 -20.12 36.47 -21.07
C PHE A 731 -20.31 37.65 -20.11
N ILE A 732 -21.23 37.52 -19.13
CA ILE A 732 -21.34 38.49 -18.03
C ILE A 732 -20.09 38.41 -17.14
N ASP A 733 -19.64 37.21 -16.77
CA ASP A 733 -18.43 37.01 -15.96
C ASP A 733 -17.17 37.58 -16.66
N ASP A 734 -16.96 37.24 -17.94
CA ASP A 734 -15.86 37.76 -18.78
C ASP A 734 -15.93 39.29 -18.93
N SER A 735 -17.13 39.89 -18.92
CA SER A 735 -17.34 41.34 -19.07
C SER A 735 -17.14 42.11 -17.77
N LEU A 736 -17.50 41.53 -16.62
CA LEU A 736 -17.17 42.06 -15.29
C LEU A 736 -15.64 42.07 -15.09
N LEU A 737 -14.97 40.96 -15.43
CA LEU A 737 -13.50 40.86 -15.41
C LEU A 737 -12.79 41.85 -16.35
N ALA A 738 -13.48 42.33 -17.38
CA ALA A 738 -12.99 43.32 -18.34
C ALA A 738 -13.44 44.76 -18.03
N GLU A 739 -14.04 45.01 -16.85
CA GLU A 739 -14.60 46.29 -16.42
C GLU A 739 -15.55 46.94 -17.46
N GLN A 740 -16.36 46.13 -18.15
CA GLN A 740 -17.29 46.61 -19.19
C GLN A 740 -18.69 46.90 -18.60
N PRO A 741 -19.09 48.18 -18.46
CA PRO A 741 -20.34 48.53 -17.78
C PRO A 741 -21.61 48.28 -18.61
N GLU A 742 -21.51 48.14 -19.94
CA GLU A 742 -22.67 47.91 -20.82
C GLU A 742 -22.32 46.85 -21.87
N ILE A 743 -23.16 45.81 -21.97
CA ILE A 743 -22.98 44.66 -22.87
C ILE A 743 -24.17 44.44 -23.81
N TYR A 744 -23.88 43.94 -25.02
CA TYR A 744 -24.85 43.78 -26.10
C TYR A 744 -25.08 42.30 -26.43
N ILE A 745 -26.28 41.79 -26.18
CA ILE A 745 -26.64 40.38 -26.43
C ILE A 745 -27.59 40.28 -27.63
N VAL A 746 -27.08 39.76 -28.75
CA VAL A 746 -27.79 39.66 -30.04
C VAL A 746 -28.47 38.30 -30.16
N HIS A 747 -29.78 38.25 -29.92
CA HIS A 747 -30.60 37.03 -30.05
C HIS A 747 -31.42 36.98 -31.36
N GLY A 748 -31.52 38.09 -32.09
CA GLY A 748 -32.25 38.21 -33.34
C GLY A 748 -33.79 38.30 -33.20
N HIS A 749 -34.46 38.50 -34.34
CA HIS A 749 -35.92 38.70 -34.47
C HIS A 749 -36.69 37.41 -34.81
N GLY A 750 -36.24 36.24 -34.35
CA GLY A 750 -36.88 34.95 -34.64
C GLY A 750 -38.24 34.77 -33.95
N THR A 751 -38.61 33.53 -33.59
CA THR A 751 -39.86 33.17 -32.90
C THR A 751 -40.06 33.78 -31.51
N GLY A 752 -39.16 34.67 -31.06
CA GLY A 752 -39.20 35.31 -29.74
C GLY A 752 -38.78 34.43 -28.57
N ALA A 753 -38.53 33.13 -28.77
CA ALA A 753 -38.15 32.20 -27.70
C ALA A 753 -36.82 32.59 -27.03
N LEU A 754 -35.73 32.72 -27.80
CA LEU A 754 -34.42 33.18 -27.31
C LEU A 754 -34.51 34.55 -26.63
N ARG A 755 -35.23 35.50 -27.23
CA ARG A 755 -35.47 36.83 -26.64
C ARG A 755 -36.12 36.75 -25.26
N LYS A 756 -37.17 35.95 -25.11
CA LYS A 756 -37.88 35.78 -23.83
C LYS A 756 -36.99 35.10 -22.79
N ALA A 757 -36.26 34.05 -23.17
CA ALA A 757 -35.32 33.36 -22.29
C ALA A 757 -34.21 34.30 -21.81
N VAL A 758 -33.44 34.91 -22.73
CA VAL A 758 -32.34 35.83 -22.40
C VAL A 758 -32.82 37.00 -21.53
N ARG A 759 -33.93 37.66 -21.86
CA ARG A 759 -34.46 38.78 -21.04
C ARG A 759 -35.01 38.35 -19.68
N SER A 760 -35.43 37.09 -19.51
CA SER A 760 -35.85 36.57 -18.21
C SER A 760 -34.65 36.22 -17.35
N HIS A 761 -33.61 35.65 -17.97
CA HIS A 761 -32.35 35.26 -17.35
C HIS A 761 -31.54 36.47 -16.87
N VAL A 762 -31.28 37.41 -17.79
CA VAL A 762 -30.60 38.70 -17.51
C VAL A 762 -31.34 39.51 -16.42
N ARG A 763 -32.68 39.43 -16.36
CA ARG A 763 -33.48 40.08 -15.31
C ARG A 763 -33.35 39.43 -13.92
N ALA A 764 -32.98 38.15 -13.87
CA ALA A 764 -32.78 37.40 -12.63
C ALA A 764 -31.31 37.35 -12.20
N HIS A 765 -30.39 37.79 -13.06
CA HIS A 765 -28.95 37.73 -12.84
C HIS A 765 -28.50 38.84 -11.86
N LYS A 766 -27.83 38.46 -10.77
CA LYS A 766 -27.52 39.36 -9.65
C LYS A 766 -26.59 40.53 -10.01
N CYS A 767 -25.77 40.37 -11.05
CA CYS A 767 -24.75 41.33 -11.47
C CYS A 767 -25.25 42.30 -12.55
N VAL A 768 -26.55 42.31 -12.86
CA VAL A 768 -27.16 43.16 -13.89
C VAL A 768 -28.05 44.21 -13.21
N SER A 769 -27.64 45.47 -13.27
CA SER A 769 -28.35 46.58 -12.63
C SER A 769 -29.62 46.97 -13.40
N SER A 770 -29.56 46.90 -14.73
CA SER A 770 -30.69 47.19 -15.62
C SER A 770 -30.52 46.57 -17.00
N PHE A 771 -31.61 46.42 -17.74
CA PHE A 771 -31.56 45.99 -19.14
C PHE A 771 -32.64 46.67 -19.98
N ARG A 772 -32.35 46.88 -21.27
CA ARG A 772 -33.24 47.52 -22.25
C ARG A 772 -33.21 46.76 -23.60
N PRO A 773 -34.26 46.87 -24.44
CA PRO A 773 -34.11 46.54 -25.86
C PRO A 773 -33.10 47.48 -26.52
N GLY A 774 -32.39 47.01 -27.54
CA GLY A 774 -31.52 47.87 -28.35
C GLY A 774 -32.29 48.95 -29.10
N GLU A 775 -31.66 50.10 -29.32
CA GLU A 775 -32.14 51.17 -30.19
C GLU A 775 -32.04 50.79 -31.69
N ARG A 776 -32.60 51.62 -32.58
CA ARG A 776 -32.65 51.34 -34.05
C ARG A 776 -31.26 51.18 -34.69
N ASN A 777 -30.26 51.89 -34.19
CA ASN A 777 -28.84 51.78 -34.53
C ASN A 777 -28.13 50.60 -33.84
N GLU A 778 -28.67 50.07 -32.74
CA GLU A 778 -28.11 48.96 -31.97
C GLU A 778 -28.67 47.59 -32.39
N GLY A 779 -29.51 47.51 -33.42
CA GLY A 779 -30.17 46.27 -33.87
C GLY A 779 -31.58 46.06 -33.28
N GLY A 780 -32.13 47.08 -32.64
CA GLY A 780 -33.53 47.13 -32.21
C GLY A 780 -33.90 46.06 -31.19
N ASP A 781 -35.17 45.66 -31.25
CA ASP A 781 -35.77 44.65 -30.36
C ASP A 781 -35.24 43.20 -30.60
N GLY A 782 -34.29 43.02 -31.52
CA GLY A 782 -33.53 41.79 -31.76
C GLY A 782 -32.25 41.71 -30.91
N VAL A 783 -31.97 42.75 -30.13
CA VAL A 783 -30.85 42.85 -29.18
C VAL A 783 -31.39 43.18 -27.80
N THR A 784 -30.71 42.67 -26.78
CA THR A 784 -30.86 43.09 -25.38
C THR A 784 -29.56 43.72 -24.95
N VAL A 785 -29.64 44.94 -24.42
CA VAL A 785 -28.52 45.66 -23.83
C VAL A 785 -28.67 45.56 -22.32
N ALA A 786 -27.61 45.12 -21.63
CA ALA A 786 -27.59 44.95 -20.19
C ALA A 786 -26.47 45.81 -19.59
N VAL A 787 -26.78 46.51 -18.51
CA VAL A 787 -25.83 47.30 -17.72
C VAL A 787 -25.40 46.44 -16.54
N LEU A 788 -24.10 46.31 -16.33
CA LEU A 788 -23.51 45.49 -15.28
C LEU A 788 -23.15 46.35 -14.07
N ASP A 789 -23.24 45.77 -12.88
CA ASP A 789 -22.67 46.35 -11.66
C ASP A 789 -21.17 45.97 -11.60
N VAL A 790 -20.32 46.89 -12.11
CA VAL A 790 -18.85 46.79 -12.14
C VAL A 790 -18.25 47.44 -10.88
#